data_AF-A0A3C1X965-F1
#
_entry.id   AF-A0A3C1X965-F1
#
_cell.length_a   1.000
_cell.length_b   1.000
_cell.length_c   1.000
_cell.angle_alpha   90.00
_cell.angle_beta   90.00
_cell.angle_gamma   90.00
#
_symmetry.space_group_name_H-M   'P 1'
#
loop_
_entity.id
_entity.type
_entity.pdbx_description
1 polymer ?
#
loop_
_entity_poly.entity_id
_entity_poly.type
_entity_poly.pdbx_seq_one_letter_code
_entity_poly.pdbx_strand_id
1 'polypeptide(L)'
;MRSGATGRFVFSRWGAVTATVANPGTETAKSLVVVTPSSGGLQYARRLELPGRTSFDATWPVLVSGQKPQGLVDFRYLNFPNGEDDGIIRTRSDESELPSFSVLASEGPMGLAGYIPDNRDNAPVNEYLLGFTQAARYNKLTVAGLTSFLARDISHHSECLEPLDALTIGDPRLANHPMACDAIRLWLQRGGRMFLPLDVVGEEVVRVLMGDNFPMTVVGETSATKVVLDLNPDYPKAQYPVRSVTRTFPEPVRWLRIQPGAGEVIWSVDGWPVALRIPVGRGFVILTTIESSVFVESRGEAPNGAPPYTTIASCRRMLDTLFDFRTQSLIRQETAAAHAASLVGYQIPGRFTALLLLSIFPIALALVGIAVLRRSAGEKLIWLVPALAAASAVPAILAGVSIRSVAPNTLLETRIMMAGTGARDVVADGFASVYVPASLDLPVSSDTGTILDAQAEAANQDYRRLVWEGAARSHWERLNQPSGLKTYGLRAVRWSDQQYRIVGTFDEQGFVASLQAPGFEAAEDFLVAGLTPDRMRLSVVDGMLKATREDILTPGQFWSTTLTTEEQRQRTTLMESVFDNKDRTEPFPAEPLVLCWEGSDQTLTEFTSDNLRRTQNTLMMQPIRWKPPVAGNPITILSPFMSMRSIETQTGGFGGVYNNPRRQWVAMESASDTLLEYLLPDVCRPFQLDSAEIVLSIRAGSRKVKLLSGTPDNLQLIQELDSPLGTLTIPVPAELGKAACLNGRFYLQIEVSEVAGSSPDSMDQGEQDDNYAVSQCLVVLKGSRQESSQETAPANP
;
A
#
# COMPACT_ATOMS: atom_id res chain seq x y z
N MET A 1 -21.73 19.97 -21.43
CA MET A 1 -21.20 18.87 -20.60
C MET A 1 -20.34 17.96 -21.47
N ARG A 2 -19.23 17.45 -20.96
CA ARG A 2 -18.33 16.50 -21.64
C ARG A 2 -17.61 15.62 -20.63
N SER A 3 -16.93 14.58 -21.09
CA SER A 3 -15.97 13.87 -20.24
C SER A 3 -14.84 14.82 -19.79
N GLY A 4 -14.37 14.66 -18.57
CA GLY A 4 -13.24 15.41 -17.99
C GLY A 4 -11.98 14.57 -17.88
N ALA A 5 -10.86 15.24 -17.60
CA ALA A 5 -9.56 14.62 -17.34
C ALA A 5 -9.14 13.60 -18.41
N THR A 6 -9.17 12.30 -18.09
CA THR A 6 -8.74 11.22 -18.99
C THR A 6 -9.65 11.03 -20.21
N GLY A 7 -10.83 11.64 -20.20
CA GLY A 7 -11.81 11.60 -21.29
C GLY A 7 -12.56 10.27 -21.43
N ARG A 8 -12.25 9.27 -20.60
CA ARG A 8 -12.79 7.90 -20.65
C ARG A 8 -13.10 7.36 -19.27
N PHE A 9 -14.00 6.38 -19.20
CA PHE A 9 -14.39 5.72 -17.96
C PHE A 9 -13.96 4.25 -17.94
N VAL A 10 -13.87 3.69 -16.73
CA VAL A 10 -13.73 2.24 -16.51
C VAL A 10 -14.82 1.84 -15.52
N PHE A 11 -15.52 0.75 -15.80
CA PHE A 11 -16.60 0.27 -14.93
C PHE A 11 -16.09 0.02 -13.50
N SER A 12 -16.88 0.41 -12.49
CA SER A 12 -16.54 0.34 -11.07
C SER A 12 -15.29 1.13 -10.65
N ARG A 13 -14.88 2.12 -11.46
CA ARG A 13 -13.86 3.10 -11.09
C ARG A 13 -14.40 4.52 -11.23
N TRP A 14 -13.88 5.41 -10.39
CA TRP A 14 -14.15 6.83 -10.53
C TRP A 14 -13.59 7.35 -11.86
N GLY A 15 -14.23 8.36 -12.41
CA GLY A 15 -13.78 9.17 -13.53
C GLY A 15 -14.26 10.60 -13.35
N ALA A 16 -14.27 11.40 -14.41
CA ALA A 16 -14.58 12.81 -14.31
C ALA A 16 -15.53 13.29 -15.40
N VAL A 17 -16.42 14.22 -15.03
CA VAL A 17 -17.26 14.97 -15.96
C VAL A 17 -16.92 16.45 -15.83
N THR A 18 -16.91 17.16 -16.97
CA THR A 18 -16.65 18.60 -17.02
C THR A 18 -17.84 19.35 -17.61
N ALA A 19 -18.21 20.43 -16.92
CA ALA A 19 -19.21 21.39 -17.34
C ALA A 19 -18.54 22.73 -17.64
N THR A 20 -18.72 23.27 -18.84
CA THR A 20 -18.47 24.70 -19.07
C THR A 20 -19.70 25.45 -18.56
N VAL A 21 -19.49 26.29 -17.54
CA VAL A 21 -20.56 27.06 -16.92
C VAL A 21 -20.29 28.54 -17.16
N ALA A 22 -21.35 29.31 -17.42
CA ALA A 22 -21.24 30.73 -17.69
C ALA A 22 -22.35 31.49 -16.95
N ASN A 23 -21.98 32.60 -16.32
CA ASN A 23 -22.93 33.57 -15.79
C ASN A 23 -22.80 34.88 -16.59
N PRO A 24 -23.66 35.12 -17.59
CA PRO A 24 -23.65 36.36 -18.36
C PRO A 24 -24.19 37.55 -17.56
N GLY A 25 -24.87 37.31 -16.43
CA GLY A 25 -25.41 38.34 -15.55
C GLY A 25 -24.33 39.13 -14.83
N THR A 26 -24.72 40.25 -14.21
CA THR A 26 -23.82 41.11 -13.43
C THR A 26 -23.70 40.69 -11.97
N GLU A 27 -24.67 39.95 -11.45
CA GLU A 27 -24.71 39.48 -10.06
C GLU A 27 -24.24 38.04 -9.94
N THR A 28 -23.76 37.64 -8.75
CA THR A 28 -23.41 36.25 -8.46
C THR A 28 -24.64 35.36 -8.51
N ALA A 29 -24.59 34.29 -9.29
CA ALA A 29 -25.66 33.32 -9.42
C ALA A 29 -25.27 31.98 -8.77
N LYS A 30 -26.25 31.27 -8.19
CA LYS A 30 -26.08 29.90 -7.73
C LYS A 30 -26.63 28.92 -8.77
N SER A 31 -25.93 27.81 -8.96
CA SER A 31 -26.34 26.74 -9.87
C SER A 31 -26.00 25.38 -9.26
N LEU A 32 -26.90 24.42 -9.41
CA LEU A 32 -26.66 23.02 -9.09
C LEU A 32 -26.72 22.23 -10.40
N VAL A 33 -25.59 21.62 -10.77
CA VAL A 33 -25.50 20.78 -11.96
C VAL A 33 -25.47 19.32 -11.51
N VAL A 34 -26.45 18.53 -11.93
CA VAL A 34 -26.60 17.11 -11.59
C VAL A 34 -26.32 16.27 -12.83
N VAL A 35 -25.56 15.19 -12.66
CA VAL A 35 -25.22 14.20 -13.68
C VAL A 35 -25.62 12.81 -13.19
N THR A 36 -26.29 12.07 -14.06
CA THR A 36 -26.77 10.71 -13.80
C THR A 36 -26.27 9.77 -14.90
N PRO A 37 -25.34 8.84 -14.60
CA PRO A 37 -24.96 7.78 -15.53
C PRO A 37 -26.14 6.83 -15.77
N SER A 38 -26.32 6.37 -17.01
CA SER A 38 -27.35 5.40 -17.38
C SER A 38 -27.14 4.02 -16.77
N SER A 39 -25.94 3.74 -16.25
CA SER A 39 -25.56 2.45 -15.66
C SER A 39 -26.21 2.17 -14.31
N GLY A 40 -26.76 3.17 -13.59
CA GLY A 40 -27.26 2.95 -12.23
C GLY A 40 -28.05 4.11 -11.62
N GLY A 41 -28.41 3.95 -10.34
CA GLY A 41 -29.25 4.89 -9.57
C GLY A 41 -28.50 5.98 -8.78
N LEU A 42 -27.19 6.14 -8.99
CA LEU A 42 -26.39 7.19 -8.34
C LEU A 42 -26.41 8.48 -9.15
N GLN A 43 -26.59 9.60 -8.46
CA GLN A 43 -26.48 10.94 -9.02
C GLN A 43 -25.26 11.65 -8.43
N TYR A 44 -24.58 12.42 -9.27
CA TYR A 44 -23.43 13.22 -8.86
C TYR A 44 -23.71 14.66 -9.21
N ALA A 45 -23.60 15.55 -8.24
CA ALA A 45 -23.92 16.94 -8.43
C ALA A 45 -22.79 17.85 -8.01
N ARG A 46 -22.75 19.04 -8.60
CA ARG A 46 -21.87 20.12 -8.17
C ARG A 46 -22.67 21.39 -7.96
N ARG A 47 -22.56 21.94 -6.74
CA ARG A 47 -23.08 23.26 -6.40
C ARG A 47 -22.01 24.31 -6.69
N LEU A 48 -22.39 25.32 -7.46
CA LEU A 48 -21.52 26.36 -7.98
C LEU A 48 -22.04 27.73 -7.57
N GLU A 49 -21.14 28.58 -7.12
CA GLU A 49 -21.35 30.02 -7.02
C GLU A 49 -20.59 30.69 -8.17
N LEU A 50 -21.32 31.34 -9.08
CA LEU A 50 -20.83 31.86 -10.34
C LEU A 50 -20.80 33.39 -10.27
N PRO A 51 -19.63 34.03 -10.14
CA PRO A 51 -19.55 35.49 -10.18
C PRO A 51 -20.10 36.04 -11.49
N GLY A 52 -20.65 37.26 -11.46
CA GLY A 52 -21.15 37.91 -12.67
C GLY A 52 -20.08 38.04 -13.75
N ARG A 53 -20.47 37.86 -15.02
CA ARG A 53 -19.62 37.95 -16.22
C ARG A 53 -18.44 36.98 -16.24
N THR A 54 -18.61 35.80 -15.66
CA THR A 54 -17.57 34.75 -15.68
C THR A 54 -17.99 33.53 -16.47
N SER A 55 -17.01 32.84 -17.05
CA SER A 55 -17.17 31.49 -17.57
C SER A 55 -15.93 30.67 -17.23
N PHE A 56 -16.14 29.44 -16.78
CA PHE A 56 -15.06 28.51 -16.45
C PHE A 56 -15.53 27.07 -16.59
N ASP A 57 -14.56 26.15 -16.68
CA ASP A 57 -14.80 24.72 -16.66
C ASP A 57 -14.81 24.22 -15.20
N ALA A 58 -15.88 23.53 -14.83
CA ALA A 58 -16.04 22.86 -13.55
C ALA A 58 -15.99 21.34 -13.75
N THR A 59 -15.01 20.68 -13.13
CA THR A 59 -14.78 19.23 -13.22
C THR A 59 -14.96 18.55 -11.87
N TRP A 60 -15.77 17.50 -11.79
CA TRP A 60 -15.97 16.73 -10.54
C TRP A 60 -16.01 15.21 -10.78
N PRO A 61 -15.74 14.40 -9.74
CA PRO A 61 -15.73 12.96 -9.84
C PRO A 61 -17.12 12.35 -10.06
N VAL A 62 -17.17 11.30 -10.86
CA VAL A 62 -18.35 10.49 -11.15
C VAL A 62 -17.95 9.03 -11.21
N LEU A 63 -18.71 8.14 -10.56
CA LEU A 63 -18.49 6.69 -10.61
C LEU A 63 -19.55 6.03 -11.49
N VAL A 64 -19.09 5.25 -12.47
CA VAL A 64 -19.93 4.39 -13.32
C VAL A 64 -20.01 3.01 -12.66
N SER A 65 -21.16 2.73 -12.03
CA SER A 65 -21.44 1.48 -11.32
C SER A 65 -22.86 0.98 -11.64
N GLY A 66 -23.24 -0.18 -11.07
CA GLY A 66 -24.54 -0.80 -11.30
C GLY A 66 -24.51 -1.79 -12.46
N GLN A 67 -25.36 -1.58 -13.47
CA GLN A 67 -25.37 -2.38 -14.68
C GLN A 67 -24.08 -2.12 -15.48
N LYS A 68 -23.39 -3.21 -15.82
CA LYS A 68 -22.17 -3.13 -16.60
C LYS A 68 -22.50 -2.58 -18.01
N PRO A 69 -21.91 -1.45 -18.43
CA PRO A 69 -22.20 -0.86 -19.73
C PRO A 69 -21.57 -1.68 -20.87
N GLN A 70 -22.22 -1.68 -22.04
CA GLN A 70 -21.72 -2.29 -23.27
C GLN A 70 -21.10 -1.21 -24.18
N GLY A 71 -19.85 -0.83 -23.90
CA GLY A 71 -19.13 0.20 -24.65
C GLY A 71 -19.42 1.64 -24.22
N LEU A 72 -20.48 2.27 -24.75
CA LEU A 72 -20.81 3.66 -24.40
C LEU A 72 -21.65 3.73 -23.12
N VAL A 73 -21.37 4.74 -22.29
CA VAL A 73 -22.20 5.14 -21.14
C VAL A 73 -22.81 6.49 -21.46
N ASP A 74 -24.13 6.58 -21.32
CA ASP A 74 -24.86 7.83 -21.46
C ASP A 74 -24.96 8.54 -20.11
N PHE A 75 -24.65 9.82 -20.10
CA PHE A 75 -24.80 10.68 -18.94
C PHE A 75 -25.91 11.68 -19.22
N ARG A 76 -26.99 11.57 -18.46
CA ARG A 76 -28.06 12.58 -18.43
C ARG A 76 -27.64 13.69 -17.49
N TYR A 77 -27.98 14.94 -17.81
CA TYR A 77 -27.67 16.05 -16.90
C TYR A 77 -28.83 17.03 -16.76
N LEU A 78 -28.91 17.63 -15.57
CA LEU A 78 -29.88 18.65 -15.20
C LEU A 78 -29.15 19.85 -14.62
N ASN A 79 -29.62 21.05 -14.93
CA ASN A 79 -29.15 22.28 -14.31
C ASN A 79 -30.32 22.92 -13.57
N PHE A 80 -30.15 23.15 -12.27
CA PHE A 80 -31.11 23.85 -11.45
C PHE A 80 -30.61 25.28 -11.21
N PRO A 81 -31.18 26.28 -11.91
CA PRO A 81 -30.91 27.68 -11.60
C PRO A 81 -31.40 27.94 -10.17
N ASN A 82 -30.62 28.69 -9.38
CA ASN A 82 -30.79 28.96 -7.94
C ASN A 82 -30.04 28.00 -6.99
N GLY A 83 -29.50 26.88 -7.49
CA GLY A 83 -28.63 26.01 -6.68
C GLY A 83 -29.35 25.00 -5.78
N GLU A 84 -30.67 24.90 -5.92
CA GLU A 84 -31.53 23.95 -5.21
C GLU A 84 -32.33 23.09 -6.20
N ASP A 85 -32.48 21.82 -5.85
CA ASP A 85 -33.33 20.89 -6.58
C ASP A 85 -34.81 21.28 -6.38
N ASP A 86 -35.55 21.46 -7.47
CA ASP A 86 -36.96 21.87 -7.43
C ASP A 86 -37.90 20.72 -6.99
N GLY A 87 -37.36 19.52 -6.75
CA GLY A 87 -38.10 18.34 -6.30
C GLY A 87 -38.98 17.73 -7.38
N ILE A 88 -38.95 18.25 -8.61
CA ILE A 88 -39.69 17.71 -9.74
C ILE A 88 -38.88 16.53 -10.28
N ILE A 89 -39.26 15.33 -9.86
CA ILE A 89 -38.78 14.09 -10.49
C ILE A 89 -39.30 14.11 -11.93
N ARG A 90 -38.42 14.42 -12.89
CA ARG A 90 -38.73 14.30 -14.32
C ARG A 90 -38.71 12.81 -14.69
N THR A 91 -39.74 12.08 -14.25
CA THR A 91 -39.91 10.64 -14.50
C THR A 91 -40.72 10.40 -15.77
N ARG A 92 -40.06 9.73 -16.72
CA ARG A 92 -40.60 8.87 -17.78
C ARG A 92 -41.40 9.43 -18.96
N SER A 93 -42.11 10.56 -18.89
CA SER A 93 -42.89 11.03 -20.06
C SER A 93 -42.12 11.95 -21.02
N ASP A 94 -41.06 12.63 -20.56
CA ASP A 94 -40.21 13.53 -21.36
C ASP A 94 -38.78 13.00 -21.57
N GLU A 95 -38.57 11.67 -21.54
CA GLU A 95 -37.23 11.08 -21.69
C GLU A 95 -36.55 11.38 -23.03
N SER A 96 -37.30 11.83 -24.05
CA SER A 96 -36.75 12.26 -25.34
C SER A 96 -36.14 13.67 -25.35
N GLU A 97 -36.29 14.46 -24.28
CA GLU A 97 -35.85 15.87 -24.24
C GLU A 97 -34.79 16.20 -23.17
N LEU A 98 -34.40 15.23 -22.33
CA LEU A 98 -33.32 15.47 -21.35
C LEU A 98 -31.96 15.47 -22.05
N PRO A 99 -31.15 16.53 -21.87
CA PRO A 99 -29.88 16.62 -22.55
C PRO A 99 -28.92 15.56 -21.99
N SER A 100 -28.20 14.90 -22.89
CA SER A 100 -27.27 13.83 -22.55
C SER A 100 -25.98 13.95 -23.36
N PHE A 101 -24.95 13.24 -22.91
CA PHE A 101 -23.74 13.01 -23.68
C PHE A 101 -23.24 11.58 -23.42
N SER A 102 -22.63 10.97 -24.44
CA SER A 102 -22.12 9.60 -24.36
C SER A 102 -20.60 9.60 -24.25
N VAL A 103 -20.06 8.69 -23.46
CA VAL A 103 -18.60 8.52 -23.29
C VAL A 103 -18.23 7.05 -23.38
N LEU A 104 -17.05 6.77 -23.94
CA LEU A 104 -16.48 5.43 -23.94
C LEU A 104 -16.15 4.98 -22.52
N ALA A 105 -16.70 3.83 -22.13
CA ALA A 105 -16.35 3.10 -20.94
C ALA A 105 -15.64 1.79 -21.33
N SER A 106 -14.47 1.56 -20.75
CA SER A 106 -13.77 0.30 -20.93
C SER A 106 -14.41 -0.78 -20.05
N GLU A 107 -14.48 -1.98 -20.61
CA GLU A 107 -14.84 -3.19 -19.90
C GLU A 107 -13.60 -4.01 -19.58
N GLY A 108 -13.52 -4.56 -18.37
CA GLY A 108 -12.48 -5.51 -17.98
C GLY A 108 -11.69 -5.08 -16.74
N PRO A 109 -10.87 -5.99 -16.19
CA PRO A 109 -10.06 -5.71 -15.01
C PRO A 109 -8.93 -4.71 -15.29
N MET A 110 -8.53 -4.57 -16.56
CA MET A 110 -7.47 -3.67 -17.00
C MET A 110 -7.94 -2.22 -17.05
N GLY A 111 -7.19 -1.35 -16.39
CA GLY A 111 -7.30 0.09 -16.55
C GLY A 111 -6.67 0.59 -17.85
N LEU A 112 -6.89 1.87 -18.10
CA LEU A 112 -6.35 2.61 -19.23
C LEU A 112 -4.87 2.95 -19.00
N ALA A 113 -4.17 3.30 -20.08
CA ALA A 113 -2.87 3.95 -19.99
C ALA A 113 -2.98 5.39 -20.51
N GLY A 114 -2.52 6.34 -19.71
CA GLY A 114 -2.52 7.76 -20.02
C GLY A 114 -1.20 8.23 -20.65
N TYR A 115 -1.27 9.26 -21.48
CA TYR A 115 -0.11 9.98 -22.01
C TYR A 115 -0.36 11.49 -21.97
N ILE A 116 0.46 12.22 -21.21
CA ILE A 116 0.44 13.69 -21.19
C ILE A 116 1.52 14.19 -22.16
N PRO A 117 1.15 14.69 -23.35
CA PRO A 117 2.11 15.13 -24.35
C PRO A 117 2.72 16.48 -24.01
N ASP A 118 3.85 16.81 -24.63
CA ASP A 118 4.37 18.17 -24.66
C ASP A 118 3.38 19.10 -25.38
N ASN A 119 2.84 20.07 -24.66
CA ASN A 119 1.80 20.98 -25.13
C ASN A 119 2.37 22.34 -25.59
N ARG A 120 3.66 22.40 -25.94
CA ARG A 120 4.25 23.59 -26.58
C ARG A 120 3.75 23.73 -28.02
N ASP A 121 3.43 24.96 -28.42
CA ASP A 121 3.07 25.27 -29.79
C ASP A 121 4.17 24.80 -30.75
N ASN A 122 3.79 24.00 -31.77
CA ASN A 122 4.69 23.40 -32.76
C ASN A 122 5.78 22.46 -32.21
N ALA A 123 5.69 22.00 -30.96
CA ALA A 123 6.59 20.96 -30.49
C ALA A 123 6.32 19.64 -31.25
N PRO A 124 7.35 18.99 -31.81
CA PRO A 124 7.18 17.70 -32.44
C PRO A 124 6.73 16.66 -31.42
N VAL A 125 5.85 15.75 -31.83
CA VAL A 125 5.50 14.58 -31.02
C VAL A 125 6.78 13.76 -30.82
N ASN A 126 7.12 13.47 -29.57
CA ASN A 126 8.24 12.58 -29.27
C ASN A 126 7.85 11.13 -29.64
N GLU A 127 8.13 10.75 -30.88
CA GLU A 127 7.74 9.46 -31.46
C GLU A 127 8.33 8.27 -30.70
N TYR A 128 9.55 8.40 -30.17
CA TYR A 128 10.18 7.33 -29.39
C TYR A 128 9.56 7.16 -28.00
N LEU A 129 9.19 8.25 -27.34
CA LEU A 129 8.49 8.19 -26.05
C LEU A 129 7.10 7.55 -26.21
N LEU A 130 6.32 8.07 -27.16
CA LEU A 130 4.99 7.51 -27.46
C LEU A 130 5.10 6.05 -27.93
N GLY A 131 6.06 5.78 -28.81
CA GLY A 131 6.35 4.47 -29.36
C GLY A 131 6.76 3.46 -28.30
N PHE A 132 7.60 3.85 -27.33
CA PHE A 132 7.95 3.02 -26.18
C PHE A 132 6.72 2.67 -25.35
N THR A 133 5.91 3.66 -24.97
CA THR A 133 4.72 3.41 -24.13
C THR A 133 3.73 2.48 -24.83
N GLN A 134 3.48 2.68 -26.13
CA GLN A 134 2.61 1.79 -26.91
C GLN A 134 3.20 0.38 -27.05
N ALA A 135 4.50 0.28 -27.37
CA ALA A 135 5.19 -1.00 -27.52
C ALA A 135 5.22 -1.79 -26.21
N ALA A 136 5.52 -1.13 -25.08
CA ALA A 136 5.57 -1.75 -23.77
C ALA A 136 4.19 -2.26 -23.33
N ARG A 137 3.13 -1.45 -23.54
CA ARG A 137 1.75 -1.87 -23.26
C ARG A 137 1.33 -3.04 -24.16
N TYR A 138 1.63 -2.98 -25.46
CA TYR A 138 1.30 -4.04 -26.40
C TYR A 138 2.03 -5.35 -26.09
N ASN A 139 3.32 -5.28 -25.76
CA ASN A 139 4.11 -6.46 -25.43
C ASN A 139 3.65 -7.14 -24.13
N LYS A 140 3.10 -6.37 -23.17
CA LYS A 140 2.58 -6.91 -21.90
C LYS A 140 1.13 -7.37 -21.99
N LEU A 141 0.27 -6.60 -22.67
CA LEU A 141 -1.19 -6.74 -22.60
C LEU A 141 -1.86 -6.96 -23.95
N THR A 142 -1.09 -7.10 -25.04
CA THR A 142 -1.56 -7.21 -26.44
C THR A 142 -2.47 -6.06 -26.90
N VAL A 143 -2.46 -4.93 -26.19
CA VAL A 143 -3.24 -3.73 -26.47
C VAL A 143 -2.31 -2.50 -26.48
N ALA A 144 -2.27 -1.76 -27.58
CA ALA A 144 -1.43 -0.56 -27.71
C ALA A 144 -2.13 0.76 -27.35
N GLY A 145 -3.46 0.72 -27.15
CA GLY A 145 -4.28 1.92 -26.99
C GLY A 145 -3.88 2.76 -25.77
N LEU A 146 -3.70 4.06 -26.00
CA LEU A 146 -3.45 5.08 -24.98
C LEU A 146 -4.56 6.14 -25.00
N THR A 147 -4.83 6.75 -23.85
CA THR A 147 -5.67 7.95 -23.77
C THR A 147 -4.77 9.16 -23.55
N SER A 148 -4.87 10.17 -24.40
CA SER A 148 -4.05 11.39 -24.30
C SER A 148 -4.90 12.56 -23.83
N PHE A 149 -4.36 13.33 -22.89
CA PHE A 149 -5.01 14.49 -22.26
C PHE A 149 -3.94 15.45 -21.74
N LEU A 150 -4.31 16.71 -21.50
CA LEU A 150 -3.37 17.74 -21.08
C LEU A 150 -3.34 17.88 -19.56
N ALA A 151 -2.20 18.35 -19.03
CA ALA A 151 -2.06 18.61 -17.60
C ALA A 151 -3.14 19.57 -17.07
N ARG A 152 -3.50 20.60 -17.85
CA ARG A 152 -4.56 21.57 -17.51
C ARG A 152 -5.96 20.97 -17.40
N ASP A 153 -6.19 19.78 -17.96
CA ASP A 153 -7.50 19.11 -17.93
C ASP A 153 -7.67 18.28 -16.64
N ILE A 154 -6.61 18.14 -15.83
CA ILE A 154 -6.60 17.44 -14.55
C ILE A 154 -7.00 18.42 -13.44
N SER A 155 -8.10 18.11 -12.75
CA SER A 155 -8.56 18.89 -11.59
C SER A 155 -7.89 18.46 -10.28
N HIS A 156 -8.20 19.12 -9.17
CA HIS A 156 -7.68 18.76 -7.84
C HIS A 156 -8.17 17.40 -7.32
N HIS A 157 -9.16 16.79 -7.98
CA HIS A 157 -9.66 15.46 -7.60
C HIS A 157 -8.82 14.37 -8.24
N SER A 158 -8.03 13.67 -7.44
CA SER A 158 -7.24 12.49 -7.86
C SER A 158 -8.08 11.37 -8.47
N GLU A 159 -9.36 11.30 -8.10
CA GLU A 159 -10.38 10.36 -8.62
C GLU A 159 -10.54 10.45 -10.13
N CYS A 160 -10.20 11.61 -10.72
CA CYS A 160 -10.22 11.81 -12.16
C CYS A 160 -9.21 10.91 -12.90
N LEU A 161 -8.17 10.43 -12.22
CA LEU A 161 -7.10 9.58 -12.77
C LEU A 161 -7.32 8.08 -12.47
N GLU A 162 -8.33 7.72 -11.67
CA GLU A 162 -8.66 6.32 -11.35
C GLU A 162 -8.92 5.39 -12.55
N PRO A 163 -9.38 5.87 -13.73
CA PRO A 163 -9.47 5.03 -14.91
C PRO A 163 -8.10 4.51 -15.38
N LEU A 164 -7.00 5.16 -14.99
CA LEU A 164 -5.64 4.81 -15.41
C LEU A 164 -5.00 3.80 -14.45
N ASP A 165 -4.37 2.77 -15.01
CA ASP A 165 -3.38 1.95 -14.29
C ASP A 165 -1.96 2.49 -14.48
N ALA A 166 -1.68 3.08 -15.66
CA ALA A 166 -0.39 3.61 -16.03
C ALA A 166 -0.47 5.03 -16.61
N LEU A 167 0.54 5.86 -16.40
CA LEU A 167 0.62 7.22 -16.91
C LEU A 167 2.05 7.52 -17.41
N THR A 168 2.18 7.95 -18.66
CA THR A 168 3.45 8.47 -19.20
C THR A 168 3.40 9.99 -19.25
N ILE A 169 4.45 10.65 -18.74
CA ILE A 169 4.58 12.10 -18.77
C ILE A 169 5.60 12.50 -19.84
N GLY A 170 5.16 13.27 -20.82
CA GLY A 170 6.01 13.90 -21.83
C GLY A 170 6.00 15.43 -21.77
N ASP A 171 5.22 16.04 -20.89
CA ASP A 171 5.10 17.49 -20.77
C ASP A 171 6.16 18.09 -19.82
N PRO A 172 7.16 18.85 -20.32
CA PRO A 172 8.15 19.50 -19.48
C PRO A 172 7.57 20.68 -18.67
N ARG A 173 6.34 21.13 -18.97
CA ARG A 173 5.66 22.24 -18.28
C ARG A 173 4.66 21.76 -17.24
N LEU A 174 4.62 20.47 -16.93
CA LEU A 174 3.69 19.91 -15.93
C LEU A 174 3.79 20.62 -14.58
N ALA A 175 4.99 21.07 -14.18
CA ALA A 175 5.21 21.82 -12.94
C ALA A 175 4.39 23.14 -12.85
N ASN A 176 3.97 23.72 -13.98
CA ASN A 176 3.10 24.90 -14.02
C ASN A 176 1.63 24.58 -13.68
N HIS A 177 1.29 23.31 -13.48
CA HIS A 177 -0.05 22.82 -13.17
C HIS A 177 -0.07 22.13 -11.79
N PRO A 178 0.01 22.87 -10.68
CA PRO A 178 0.14 22.28 -9.34
C PRO A 178 -1.01 21.33 -8.99
N MET A 179 -2.24 21.65 -9.39
CA MET A 179 -3.40 20.78 -9.14
C MET A 179 -3.26 19.42 -9.84
N ALA A 180 -2.65 19.38 -11.03
CA ALA A 180 -2.36 18.15 -11.74
C ALA A 180 -1.26 17.34 -11.01
N CYS A 181 -0.21 18.02 -10.56
CA CYS A 181 0.85 17.39 -9.78
C CYS A 181 0.32 16.75 -8.49
N ASP A 182 -0.55 17.44 -7.76
CA ASP A 182 -1.16 16.94 -6.51
C ASP A 182 -2.03 15.71 -6.78
N ALA A 183 -2.88 15.77 -7.81
CA ALA A 183 -3.71 14.66 -8.23
C ALA A 183 -2.87 13.43 -8.66
N ILE A 184 -1.78 13.64 -9.42
CA ILE A 184 -0.86 12.58 -9.83
C ILE A 184 -0.14 11.97 -8.61
N ARG A 185 0.32 12.78 -7.65
CA ARG A 185 0.96 12.30 -6.41
C ARG A 185 0.02 11.41 -5.60
N LEU A 186 -1.23 11.83 -5.42
CA LEU A 186 -2.24 11.03 -4.71
C LEU A 186 -2.62 9.76 -5.47
N TRP A 187 -2.73 9.83 -6.81
CA TRP A 187 -2.98 8.65 -7.66
C TRP A 187 -1.83 7.63 -7.57
N LEU A 188 -0.57 8.09 -7.56
CA LEU A 188 0.63 7.28 -7.33
C LEU A 188 0.59 6.59 -5.96
N GLN A 189 0.33 7.34 -4.89
CA GLN A 189 0.21 6.76 -3.54
C GLN A 189 -0.87 5.66 -3.45
N ARG A 190 -1.93 5.75 -4.27
CA ARG A 190 -2.98 4.72 -4.40
C ARG A 190 -2.62 3.52 -5.29
N GLY A 191 -1.41 3.44 -5.84
CA GLY A 191 -0.98 2.32 -6.68
C GLY A 191 -0.87 2.63 -8.17
N GLY A 192 -0.99 3.90 -8.58
CA GLY A 192 -0.71 4.31 -9.95
C GLY A 192 0.74 4.02 -10.37
N ARG A 193 0.96 3.78 -11.66
CA ARG A 193 2.29 3.47 -12.21
C ARG A 193 2.71 4.50 -13.24
N MET A 194 3.82 5.18 -13.03
CA MET A 194 4.24 6.29 -13.89
C MET A 194 5.52 6.00 -14.66
N PHE A 195 5.55 6.37 -15.93
CA PHE A 195 6.79 6.46 -16.71
C PHE A 195 7.21 7.93 -16.83
N LEU A 196 8.41 8.23 -16.35
CA LEU A 196 8.93 9.58 -16.19
C LEU A 196 10.33 9.71 -16.84
N PRO A 197 10.41 10.07 -18.12
CA PRO A 197 11.68 10.30 -18.81
C PRO A 197 12.31 11.65 -18.43
N LEU A 198 13.33 11.64 -17.56
CA LEU A 198 14.01 12.83 -17.04
C LEU A 198 14.63 13.69 -18.15
N ASP A 199 15.16 13.06 -19.19
CA ASP A 199 15.73 13.72 -20.37
C ASP A 199 14.69 14.54 -21.16
N VAL A 200 13.40 14.18 -21.04
CA VAL A 200 12.29 14.87 -21.69
C VAL A 200 11.65 15.91 -20.78
N VAL A 201 11.30 15.51 -19.55
CA VAL A 201 10.48 16.37 -18.65
C VAL A 201 11.31 17.35 -17.82
N GLY A 202 12.61 17.08 -17.64
CA GLY A 202 13.52 17.90 -16.84
C GLY A 202 13.41 17.70 -15.31
N GLU A 203 14.41 18.19 -14.60
CA GLU A 203 14.56 18.02 -13.14
C GLU A 203 13.42 18.64 -12.33
N GLU A 204 12.87 19.77 -12.78
CA GLU A 204 11.81 20.49 -12.08
C GLU A 204 10.55 19.63 -11.93
N VAL A 205 10.10 18.99 -13.01
CA VAL A 205 8.92 18.11 -12.99
C VAL A 205 9.15 16.91 -12.07
N VAL A 206 10.34 16.29 -12.15
CA VAL A 206 10.69 15.16 -11.26
C VAL A 206 10.68 15.58 -9.80
N ARG A 207 11.24 16.75 -9.48
CA ARG A 207 11.28 17.29 -8.11
C ARG A 207 9.87 17.59 -7.58
N VAL A 208 8.99 18.16 -8.40
CA VAL A 208 7.60 18.48 -8.01
C VAL A 208 6.77 17.21 -7.77
N LEU A 209 6.93 16.18 -8.60
CA LEU A 209 6.17 14.94 -8.46
C LEU A 209 6.73 14.01 -7.37
N MET A 210 8.06 13.85 -7.30
CA MET A 210 8.71 12.85 -6.45
C MET A 210 9.15 13.43 -5.10
N GLY A 211 9.58 14.69 -5.06
CA GLY A 211 10.08 15.34 -3.85
C GLY A 211 11.12 14.49 -3.11
N ASP A 212 10.89 14.27 -1.81
CA ASP A 212 11.75 13.47 -0.94
C ASP A 212 11.70 11.95 -1.22
N ASN A 213 10.77 11.45 -2.04
CA ASN A 213 10.75 10.04 -2.45
C ASN A 213 11.93 9.70 -3.37
N PHE A 214 12.48 10.69 -4.07
CA PHE A 214 13.62 10.49 -4.95
C PHE A 214 14.56 11.71 -4.92
N PRO A 215 15.39 11.83 -3.88
CA PRO A 215 16.48 12.79 -3.91
C PRO A 215 17.47 12.37 -5.01
N MET A 216 17.82 13.29 -5.90
CA MET A 216 18.81 13.06 -6.96
C MET A 216 19.67 14.28 -7.17
N THR A 217 20.87 14.07 -7.71
CA THR A 217 21.74 15.14 -8.22
C THR A 217 22.14 14.83 -9.65
N VAL A 218 21.93 15.77 -10.57
CA VAL A 218 22.42 15.67 -11.94
C VAL A 218 23.88 16.13 -11.96
N VAL A 219 24.78 15.23 -12.33
CA VAL A 219 26.24 15.48 -12.35
C VAL A 219 26.66 16.08 -13.69
N GLY A 220 26.04 15.65 -14.78
CA GLY A 220 26.32 16.15 -16.11
C GLY A 220 25.55 15.39 -17.18
N GLU A 221 25.91 15.66 -18.43
CA GLU A 221 25.29 15.08 -19.63
C GLU A 221 26.38 14.50 -20.54
N THR A 222 26.06 13.43 -21.26
CA THR A 222 26.94 12.83 -22.26
C THR A 222 26.11 12.30 -23.44
N SER A 223 26.77 12.00 -24.55
CA SER A 223 26.13 11.43 -25.74
C SER A 223 27.03 10.47 -26.46
N ALA A 224 26.47 9.42 -27.05
CA ALA A 224 27.21 8.45 -27.86
C ALA A 224 26.33 7.83 -28.94
N THR A 225 26.94 7.46 -30.07
CA THR A 225 26.26 6.70 -31.14
C THR A 225 26.19 5.21 -30.82
N LYS A 226 27.09 4.70 -29.98
CA LYS A 226 27.09 3.31 -29.50
C LYS A 226 26.90 3.30 -27.99
N VAL A 227 25.85 2.63 -27.53
CA VAL A 227 25.48 2.52 -26.12
C VAL A 227 25.43 1.06 -25.73
N VAL A 228 26.01 0.72 -24.58
CA VAL A 228 25.91 -0.62 -23.99
C VAL A 228 25.07 -0.49 -22.73
N LEU A 229 23.87 -1.07 -22.78
CA LEU A 229 22.98 -1.17 -21.64
C LEU A 229 23.38 -2.38 -20.83
N ASP A 230 23.76 -2.19 -19.57
CA ASP A 230 24.05 -3.27 -18.63
C ASP A 230 22.94 -3.39 -17.58
N LEU A 231 22.31 -4.57 -17.55
CA LEU A 231 21.22 -4.89 -16.64
C LEU A 231 21.77 -5.00 -15.23
N ASN A 232 20.97 -4.61 -14.24
CA ASN A 232 21.32 -4.80 -12.84
C ASN A 232 21.83 -6.24 -12.57
N PRO A 233 23.09 -6.40 -12.11
CA PRO A 233 23.67 -7.71 -11.85
C PRO A 233 22.95 -8.46 -10.72
N ASP A 234 22.21 -7.75 -9.87
CA ASP A 234 21.39 -8.32 -8.82
C ASP A 234 20.17 -9.04 -9.38
N TYR A 235 19.77 -8.89 -10.64
CA TYR A 235 18.64 -9.68 -11.17
C TYR A 235 19.00 -11.15 -11.42
N PRO A 236 18.10 -12.12 -11.21
CA PRO A 236 18.38 -13.54 -11.45
C PRO A 236 18.62 -13.83 -12.94
N LYS A 237 19.67 -14.61 -13.25
CA LYS A 237 20.03 -14.94 -14.64
C LYS A 237 18.96 -15.77 -15.34
N ALA A 238 18.31 -16.67 -14.60
CA ALA A 238 17.21 -17.48 -15.12
C ALA A 238 16.00 -16.63 -15.57
N GLN A 239 15.71 -15.54 -14.86
CA GLN A 239 14.60 -14.64 -15.21
C GLN A 239 14.98 -13.59 -16.26
N TYR A 240 16.26 -13.17 -16.25
CA TYR A 240 16.82 -12.17 -17.15
C TYR A 240 18.12 -12.68 -17.79
N PRO A 241 18.02 -13.54 -18.83
CA PRO A 241 19.19 -14.17 -19.45
C PRO A 241 20.05 -13.18 -20.23
N VAL A 242 19.45 -12.14 -20.81
CA VAL A 242 20.14 -11.07 -21.54
C VAL A 242 20.64 -10.01 -20.55
N ARG A 243 21.95 -9.99 -20.30
CA ARG A 243 22.59 -9.11 -19.31
C ARG A 243 23.07 -7.78 -19.87
N SER A 244 23.44 -7.76 -21.13
CA SER A 244 23.94 -6.57 -21.79
C SER A 244 23.34 -6.48 -23.19
N VAL A 245 22.97 -5.27 -23.61
CA VAL A 245 22.40 -5.00 -24.93
C VAL A 245 23.17 -3.84 -25.56
N THR A 246 23.89 -4.13 -26.65
CA THR A 246 24.58 -3.11 -27.43
C THR A 246 23.63 -2.52 -28.47
N ARG A 247 23.55 -1.19 -28.51
CA ARG A 247 22.72 -0.43 -29.44
C ARG A 247 23.60 0.55 -30.21
N THR A 248 23.32 0.72 -31.50
CA THR A 248 24.03 1.68 -32.37
C THR A 248 23.02 2.56 -33.08
N PHE A 249 23.26 3.86 -33.07
CA PHE A 249 22.37 4.90 -33.59
C PHE A 249 23.09 5.76 -34.62
N PRO A 250 22.39 6.21 -35.70
CA PRO A 250 22.96 7.13 -36.68
C PRO A 250 23.35 8.48 -36.06
N GLU A 251 22.50 8.98 -35.16
CA GLU A 251 22.74 10.20 -34.39
C GLU A 251 23.11 9.84 -32.94
N PRO A 252 23.97 10.63 -32.27
CA PRO A 252 24.31 10.38 -30.88
C PRO A 252 23.08 10.48 -29.98
N VAL A 253 22.85 9.43 -29.18
CA VAL A 253 21.82 9.45 -28.14
C VAL A 253 22.38 10.13 -26.90
N ARG A 254 21.59 11.00 -26.29
CA ARG A 254 21.94 11.74 -25.06
C ARG A 254 21.45 11.02 -23.81
N TRP A 255 22.21 11.13 -22.73
CA TRP A 255 21.74 10.76 -21.39
C TRP A 255 22.34 11.61 -20.29
N LEU A 256 21.58 11.74 -19.20
CA LEU A 256 21.96 12.46 -17.99
C LEU A 256 22.64 11.50 -17.02
N ARG A 257 23.81 11.89 -16.54
CA ARG A 257 24.53 11.21 -15.45
C ARG A 257 23.95 11.71 -14.13
N ILE A 258 23.26 10.82 -13.43
CA ILE A 258 22.63 11.13 -12.14
C ILE A 258 23.26 10.32 -11.02
N GLN A 259 23.31 10.93 -9.84
CA GLN A 259 23.53 10.23 -8.58
C GLN A 259 22.17 10.08 -7.88
N PRO A 260 21.52 8.90 -7.97
CA PRO A 260 20.25 8.66 -7.30
C PRO A 260 20.50 8.45 -5.79
N GLY A 261 19.63 9.03 -4.95
CA GLY A 261 19.64 8.79 -3.51
C GLY A 261 18.65 7.73 -3.03
N ALA A 262 17.85 7.17 -3.94
CA ALA A 262 16.88 6.10 -3.69
C ALA A 262 16.57 5.34 -4.99
N GLY A 263 15.83 4.23 -4.88
CA GLY A 263 15.33 3.48 -6.03
C GLY A 263 16.24 2.34 -6.50
N GLU A 264 15.62 1.37 -7.15
CA GLU A 264 16.25 0.18 -7.72
C GLU A 264 16.76 0.51 -9.13
N VAL A 265 18.06 0.46 -9.36
CA VAL A 265 18.63 0.62 -10.71
C VAL A 265 18.23 -0.62 -11.55
N ILE A 266 17.66 -0.42 -12.73
CA ILE A 266 17.35 -1.48 -13.69
C ILE A 266 18.47 -1.60 -14.71
N TRP A 267 18.87 -0.47 -15.31
CA TRP A 267 19.89 -0.41 -16.36
C TRP A 267 20.93 0.65 -16.04
N SER A 268 22.17 0.38 -16.45
CA SER A 268 23.27 1.33 -16.44
C SER A 268 23.95 1.42 -17.80
N VAL A 269 24.61 2.56 -18.06
CA VAL A 269 25.48 2.80 -19.22
C VAL A 269 26.76 3.43 -18.69
N ASP A 270 27.91 2.83 -18.96
CA ASP A 270 29.21 3.28 -18.44
C ASP A 270 29.20 3.45 -16.91
N GLY A 271 28.51 2.56 -16.20
CA GLY A 271 28.33 2.61 -14.74
C GLY A 271 27.30 3.63 -14.23
N TRP A 272 26.72 4.48 -15.10
CA TRP A 272 25.71 5.46 -14.70
C TRP A 272 24.29 4.89 -14.83
N PRO A 273 23.41 5.04 -13.83
CA PRO A 273 22.02 4.61 -13.92
C PRO A 273 21.27 5.32 -15.04
N VAL A 274 20.61 4.56 -15.91
CA VAL A 274 19.79 5.08 -17.02
C VAL A 274 18.31 4.69 -16.98
N ALA A 275 17.97 3.69 -16.18
CA ALA A 275 16.59 3.33 -15.87
C ALA A 275 16.50 2.90 -14.40
N LEU A 276 15.57 3.46 -13.65
CA LEU A 276 15.38 3.18 -12.23
C LEU A 276 13.90 2.90 -11.95
N ARG A 277 13.65 2.05 -10.95
CA ARG A 277 12.33 1.77 -10.39
C ARG A 277 12.25 2.33 -8.98
N ILE A 278 11.27 3.19 -8.73
CA ILE A 278 11.13 3.91 -7.46
C ILE A 278 9.74 3.62 -6.87
N PRO A 279 9.62 3.02 -5.68
CA PRO A 279 8.33 2.90 -4.98
C PRO A 279 7.83 4.26 -4.49
N VAL A 280 6.52 4.52 -4.60
CA VAL A 280 5.87 5.72 -4.03
C VAL A 280 4.50 5.32 -3.48
N GLY A 281 4.38 5.24 -2.14
CA GLY A 281 3.19 4.67 -1.51
C GLY A 281 2.96 3.25 -2.04
N ARG A 282 1.77 2.97 -2.59
CA ARG A 282 1.47 1.67 -3.23
C ARG A 282 1.88 1.60 -4.71
N GLY A 283 2.30 2.71 -5.30
CA GLY A 283 2.60 2.84 -6.72
C GLY A 283 4.09 2.76 -7.04
N PHE A 284 4.39 2.86 -8.33
CA PHE A 284 5.77 2.80 -8.84
C PHE A 284 6.02 3.84 -9.92
N VAL A 285 7.26 4.32 -9.96
CA VAL A 285 7.76 5.18 -11.01
C VAL A 285 8.94 4.51 -11.71
N ILE A 286 8.87 4.39 -13.03
CA ILE A 286 10.02 4.12 -13.87
C ILE A 286 10.59 5.47 -14.32
N LEU A 287 11.76 5.81 -13.81
CA LEU A 287 12.51 6.99 -14.23
C LEU A 287 13.59 6.57 -15.23
N THR A 288 13.65 7.21 -16.40
CA THR A 288 14.77 7.04 -17.33
C THR A 288 15.55 8.33 -17.47
N THR A 289 16.86 8.23 -17.70
CA THR A 289 17.74 9.39 -17.92
C THR A 289 18.37 9.41 -19.32
N ILE A 290 18.03 8.41 -20.14
CA ILE A 290 18.45 8.23 -21.52
C ILE A 290 17.22 8.27 -22.42
N GLU A 291 17.40 8.72 -23.66
CA GLU A 291 16.33 8.80 -24.65
C GLU A 291 15.58 7.46 -24.80
N SER A 292 14.26 7.56 -24.99
CA SER A 292 13.37 6.39 -25.14
C SER A 292 13.70 5.52 -26.36
N SER A 293 14.41 6.09 -27.35
CA SER A 293 14.90 5.39 -28.56
C SER A 293 15.77 4.18 -28.24
N VAL A 294 16.41 4.19 -27.06
CA VAL A 294 17.31 3.12 -26.60
C VAL A 294 16.56 1.85 -26.21
N PHE A 295 15.31 1.98 -25.76
CA PHE A 295 14.48 0.88 -25.29
C PHE A 295 13.59 0.26 -26.37
N VAL A 296 13.61 0.81 -27.60
CA VAL A 296 12.73 0.38 -28.69
C VAL A 296 13.46 0.03 -29.98
N GLU A 297 12.83 -0.82 -30.78
CA GLU A 297 13.26 -1.23 -32.12
C GLU A 297 12.09 -1.09 -33.09
N SER A 298 12.36 -0.64 -34.32
CA SER A 298 11.32 -0.57 -35.36
C SER A 298 10.87 -1.98 -35.74
N ARG A 299 9.56 -2.18 -35.89
CA ARG A 299 9.00 -3.44 -36.41
C ARG A 299 9.05 -3.54 -37.94
N GLY A 300 9.41 -2.47 -38.64
CA GLY A 300 9.25 -2.40 -40.10
C GLY A 300 7.77 -2.41 -40.48
N GLU A 301 7.32 -3.38 -41.28
CA GLU A 301 5.89 -3.59 -41.58
C GLU A 301 5.17 -4.15 -40.34
N ALA A 302 4.50 -3.28 -39.59
CA ALA A 302 3.74 -3.68 -38.42
C ALA A 302 2.47 -4.46 -38.83
N PRO A 303 2.19 -5.65 -38.26
CA PRO A 303 0.92 -6.33 -38.48
C PRO A 303 -0.25 -5.45 -38.00
N ASN A 304 -1.43 -5.59 -38.62
CA ASN A 304 -2.59 -4.76 -38.34
C ASN A 304 -2.87 -4.63 -36.82
N GLY A 305 -2.80 -3.40 -36.31
CA GLY A 305 -3.07 -3.07 -34.91
C GLY A 305 -1.86 -3.14 -33.95
N ALA A 306 -0.68 -3.57 -34.42
CA ALA A 306 0.55 -3.50 -33.65
C ALA A 306 1.18 -2.09 -33.74
N PRO A 307 1.85 -1.61 -32.67
CA PRO A 307 2.56 -0.34 -32.72
C PRO A 307 3.78 -0.41 -33.65
N PRO A 308 4.26 0.72 -34.21
CA PRO A 308 5.40 0.75 -35.13
C PRO A 308 6.72 0.28 -34.50
N TYR A 309 6.80 0.29 -33.17
CA TYR A 309 7.96 -0.16 -32.42
C TYR A 309 7.67 -1.42 -31.58
N THR A 310 8.71 -2.14 -31.22
CA THR A 310 8.73 -3.15 -30.15
C THR A 310 9.76 -2.77 -29.10
N THR A 311 9.59 -3.22 -27.86
CA THR A 311 10.63 -3.05 -26.84
C THR A 311 11.77 -4.04 -27.04
N ILE A 312 12.98 -3.69 -26.62
CA ILE A 312 14.10 -4.64 -26.57
C ILE A 312 13.78 -5.81 -25.62
N ALA A 313 14.35 -6.98 -25.87
CA ALA A 313 14.03 -8.22 -25.17
C ALA A 313 14.21 -8.15 -23.63
N SER A 314 15.10 -7.27 -23.18
CA SER A 314 15.50 -7.13 -21.78
C SER A 314 14.67 -6.09 -21.01
N CYS A 315 13.70 -5.40 -21.65
CA CYS A 315 12.82 -4.43 -20.98
C CYS A 315 11.77 -5.05 -20.03
N ARG A 316 11.71 -6.38 -19.89
CA ARG A 316 10.67 -7.09 -19.11
C ARG A 316 10.41 -6.47 -17.73
N ARG A 317 11.44 -6.10 -16.97
CA ARG A 317 11.29 -5.48 -15.65
C ARG A 317 10.53 -4.16 -15.68
N MET A 318 10.76 -3.33 -16.69
CA MET A 318 10.02 -2.07 -16.90
C MET A 318 8.56 -2.35 -17.25
N LEU A 319 8.30 -3.35 -18.10
CA LEU A 319 6.94 -3.74 -18.52
C LEU A 319 6.13 -4.27 -17.33
N ASP A 320 6.70 -5.16 -16.53
CA ASP A 320 6.07 -5.70 -15.31
C ASP A 320 5.75 -4.55 -14.33
N THR A 321 6.66 -3.59 -14.18
CA THR A 321 6.44 -2.43 -13.31
C THR A 321 5.37 -1.47 -13.83
N LEU A 322 5.30 -1.21 -15.13
CA LEU A 322 4.36 -0.22 -15.69
C LEU A 322 2.97 -0.77 -15.97
N PHE A 323 2.85 -2.06 -16.33
CA PHE A 323 1.63 -2.61 -16.92
C PHE A 323 1.13 -3.92 -16.28
N ASP A 324 1.61 -4.30 -15.10
CA ASP A 324 0.87 -5.24 -14.24
C ASP A 324 -0.39 -4.58 -13.62
N PHE A 325 -1.30 -5.39 -13.11
CA PHE A 325 -2.55 -4.90 -12.50
C PHE A 325 -2.29 -4.00 -11.30
N ARG A 326 -3.12 -2.96 -11.13
CA ARG A 326 -3.09 -2.12 -9.94
C ARG A 326 -3.40 -2.96 -8.70
N THR A 327 -2.61 -2.77 -7.66
CA THR A 327 -2.78 -3.48 -6.38
C THR A 327 -4.14 -3.19 -5.77
N GLN A 328 -4.84 -4.23 -5.33
CA GLN A 328 -6.10 -4.11 -4.60
C GLN A 328 -5.90 -3.35 -3.26
N SER A 329 -7.01 -3.02 -2.58
CA SER A 329 -6.95 -2.51 -1.21
C SER A 329 -6.15 -3.46 -0.32
N LEU A 330 -5.29 -2.92 0.55
CA LEU A 330 -4.48 -3.72 1.47
C LEU A 330 -5.34 -4.47 2.50
N ILE A 331 -6.48 -3.89 2.88
CA ILE A 331 -7.51 -4.56 3.69
C ILE A 331 -8.64 -5.01 2.76
N ARG A 332 -9.07 -6.27 2.89
CA ARG A 332 -10.26 -6.78 2.20
C ARG A 332 -11.53 -6.26 2.90
N GLN A 333 -12.56 -5.92 2.11
CA GLN A 333 -13.84 -5.44 2.65
C GLN A 333 -14.48 -6.46 3.60
N GLU A 334 -14.38 -7.75 3.28
CA GLU A 334 -14.88 -8.86 4.09
C GLU A 334 -14.22 -8.87 5.47
N THR A 335 -12.90 -8.68 5.54
CA THR A 335 -12.15 -8.62 6.79
C THR A 335 -12.57 -7.40 7.62
N ALA A 336 -12.73 -6.23 6.99
CA ALA A 336 -13.20 -5.03 7.68
C ALA A 336 -14.64 -5.20 8.21
N ALA A 337 -15.53 -5.82 7.43
CA ALA A 337 -16.91 -6.10 7.83
C ALA A 337 -16.99 -7.12 8.98
N ALA A 338 -16.18 -8.18 8.93
CA ALA A 338 -16.08 -9.16 10.01
C ALA A 338 -15.53 -8.55 11.30
N HIS A 339 -14.49 -7.72 11.19
CA HIS A 339 -13.96 -6.94 12.31
C HIS A 339 -15.04 -6.02 12.91
N ALA A 340 -15.79 -5.29 12.07
CA ALA A 340 -16.89 -4.45 12.52
C ALA A 340 -18.00 -5.23 13.22
N ALA A 341 -18.39 -6.39 12.68
CA ALA A 341 -19.40 -7.24 13.29
C ALA A 341 -19.01 -7.71 14.70
N SER A 342 -17.72 -7.92 14.96
CA SER A 342 -17.22 -8.30 16.29
C SER A 342 -17.35 -7.20 17.35
N LEU A 343 -17.44 -5.94 16.93
CA LEU A 343 -17.54 -4.76 17.80
C LEU A 343 -18.98 -4.27 18.03
N VAL A 344 -19.89 -4.62 17.12
CA VAL A 344 -21.31 -4.28 17.21
C VAL A 344 -22.00 -5.18 18.26
N GLY A 345 -22.74 -4.57 19.19
CA GLY A 345 -23.47 -5.30 20.24
C GLY A 345 -22.72 -5.49 21.56
N TYR A 346 -21.48 -4.99 21.66
CA TYR A 346 -20.67 -5.10 22.88
C TYR A 346 -20.57 -3.76 23.61
N GLN A 347 -21.25 -3.63 24.75
CA GLN A 347 -20.95 -2.61 25.76
C GLN A 347 -20.24 -3.28 26.95
N ILE A 348 -18.97 -2.94 27.17
CA ILE A 348 -18.29 -3.28 28.42
C ILE A 348 -18.77 -2.25 29.47
N PRO A 349 -19.41 -2.67 30.58
CA PRO A 349 -19.69 -1.76 31.66
C PRO A 349 -18.39 -1.11 32.13
N GLY A 350 -18.39 0.21 32.34
CA GLY A 350 -17.21 0.89 32.87
C GLY A 350 -16.70 0.21 34.15
N ARG A 351 -15.38 0.23 34.38
CA ARG A 351 -14.75 -0.43 35.55
C ARG A 351 -15.44 -0.06 36.87
N PHE A 352 -15.92 1.18 36.98
CA PHE A 352 -16.68 1.67 38.12
C PHE A 352 -18.06 1.02 38.27
N THR A 353 -18.81 0.85 37.17
CA THR A 353 -20.13 0.19 37.18
C THR A 353 -19.99 -1.29 37.55
N ALA A 354 -18.99 -1.97 36.99
CA ALA A 354 -18.68 -3.36 37.34
C ALA A 354 -18.32 -3.48 38.83
N LEU A 355 -17.47 -2.58 39.33
CA LEU A 355 -17.09 -2.54 40.75
C LEU A 355 -18.30 -2.25 41.65
N LEU A 356 -19.18 -1.33 41.27
CA LEU A 356 -20.39 -1.01 42.02
C LEU A 356 -21.32 -2.22 42.10
N LEU A 357 -21.61 -2.88 40.97
CA LEU A 357 -22.44 -4.08 40.93
C LEU A 357 -21.86 -5.23 41.76
N LEU A 358 -20.54 -5.46 41.69
CA LEU A 358 -19.85 -6.48 42.48
C LEU A 358 -19.81 -6.14 43.98
N SER A 359 -19.84 -4.86 44.35
CA SER A 359 -19.76 -4.40 45.74
C SER A 359 -21.10 -4.48 46.49
N ILE A 360 -22.24 -4.56 45.79
CA ILE A 360 -23.58 -4.59 46.42
C ILE A 360 -23.71 -5.78 47.37
N PHE A 361 -23.34 -6.98 46.93
CA PHE A 361 -23.50 -8.19 47.75
C PHE A 361 -22.59 -8.21 48.99
N PRO A 362 -21.26 -7.96 48.90
CA PRO A 362 -20.39 -7.92 50.07
C PRO A 362 -20.80 -6.86 51.10
N ILE A 363 -21.19 -5.66 50.66
CA ILE A 363 -21.62 -4.58 51.56
C ILE A 363 -22.92 -4.97 52.27
N ALA A 364 -23.90 -5.47 51.53
CA ALA A 364 -25.17 -5.89 52.09
C ALA A 364 -24.99 -7.09 53.05
N LEU A 365 -24.07 -8.01 52.74
CA LEU A 365 -23.74 -9.15 53.59
C LEU A 365 -23.04 -8.71 54.88
N ALA A 366 -22.11 -7.76 54.79
CA ALA A 366 -21.44 -7.19 55.96
C ALA A 366 -22.43 -6.49 56.89
N LEU A 367 -23.33 -5.67 56.34
CA LEU A 367 -24.35 -4.95 57.13
C LEU A 367 -25.33 -5.91 57.81
N VAL A 368 -25.86 -6.90 57.08
CA VAL A 368 -26.79 -7.90 57.64
C VAL A 368 -26.07 -8.82 58.62
N GLY A 369 -24.84 -9.22 58.32
CA GLY A 369 -23.99 -10.03 59.20
C GLY A 369 -23.73 -9.35 60.54
N ILE A 370 -23.34 -8.06 60.53
CA ILE A 370 -23.15 -7.26 61.74
C ILE A 370 -24.45 -7.15 62.55
N ALA A 371 -25.59 -6.91 61.88
CA ALA A 371 -26.88 -6.79 62.53
C ALA A 371 -27.36 -8.10 63.18
N VAL A 372 -27.14 -9.24 62.51
CA VAL A 372 -27.50 -10.59 63.01
C VAL A 372 -26.56 -11.01 64.14
N LEU A 373 -25.27 -10.70 64.04
CA LEU A 373 -24.27 -10.97 65.08
C LEU A 373 -24.62 -10.20 66.37
N ARG A 374 -25.03 -8.93 66.26
CA ARG A 374 -25.50 -8.13 67.41
C ARG A 374 -26.78 -8.67 68.07
N ARG A 375 -27.52 -9.54 67.38
CA ARG A 375 -28.76 -10.17 67.87
C ARG A 375 -28.58 -11.64 68.24
N SER A 376 -27.35 -12.17 68.21
CA SER A 376 -27.01 -13.57 68.52
C SER A 376 -27.84 -14.60 67.74
N ALA A 377 -28.31 -14.26 66.54
CA ALA A 377 -29.24 -15.08 65.76
C ALA A 377 -28.58 -15.66 64.50
N GLY A 378 -27.36 -16.20 64.66
CA GLY A 378 -26.52 -16.67 63.54
C GLY A 378 -27.19 -17.71 62.64
N GLU A 379 -28.10 -18.52 63.18
CA GLU A 379 -28.86 -19.54 62.44
C GLU A 379 -29.70 -18.94 61.29
N LYS A 380 -30.12 -17.67 61.40
CA LYS A 380 -30.91 -17.00 60.35
C LYS A 380 -30.11 -16.68 59.09
N LEU A 381 -28.76 -16.72 59.15
CA LEU A 381 -27.90 -16.51 57.98
C LEU A 381 -28.14 -17.57 56.89
N ILE A 382 -28.56 -18.78 57.25
CA ILE A 382 -28.84 -19.88 56.30
C ILE A 382 -29.88 -19.46 55.25
N TRP A 383 -30.89 -18.67 55.65
CA TRP A 383 -31.94 -18.19 54.76
C TRP A 383 -31.68 -16.76 54.25
N LEU A 384 -31.03 -15.92 55.06
CA LEU A 384 -30.74 -14.53 54.68
C LEU A 384 -29.68 -14.43 53.59
N VAL A 385 -28.65 -15.29 53.58
CA VAL A 385 -27.58 -15.21 52.57
C VAL A 385 -28.11 -15.52 51.16
N PRO A 386 -28.86 -16.60 50.90
CA PRO A 386 -29.48 -16.84 49.59
C PRO A 386 -30.45 -15.73 49.17
N ALA A 387 -31.25 -15.20 50.09
CA ALA A 387 -32.18 -14.10 49.80
C ALA A 387 -31.45 -12.81 49.41
N LEU A 388 -30.36 -12.49 50.11
CA LEU A 388 -29.52 -11.33 49.84
C LEU A 388 -28.77 -11.48 48.51
N ALA A 389 -28.29 -12.69 48.19
CA ALA A 389 -27.67 -13.01 46.91
C ALA A 389 -28.66 -12.78 45.75
N ALA A 390 -29.88 -13.34 45.87
CA ALA A 390 -30.93 -13.14 44.87
C ALA A 390 -31.30 -11.65 44.70
N ALA A 391 -31.46 -10.91 45.81
CA ALA A 391 -31.75 -9.48 45.76
C ALA A 391 -30.62 -8.66 45.12
N SER A 392 -29.35 -8.97 45.44
CA SER A 392 -28.18 -8.30 44.87
C SER A 392 -27.95 -8.61 43.39
N ALA A 393 -28.49 -9.73 42.89
CA ALA A 393 -28.43 -10.09 41.48
C ALA A 393 -29.43 -9.29 40.61
N VAL A 394 -30.54 -8.79 41.17
CA VAL A 394 -31.57 -8.06 40.42
C VAL A 394 -31.02 -6.83 39.69
N PRO A 395 -30.24 -5.92 40.31
CA PRO A 395 -29.61 -4.80 39.61
C PRO A 395 -28.70 -5.25 38.46
N ALA A 396 -27.95 -6.34 38.64
CA ALA A 396 -27.06 -6.86 37.60
C ALA A 396 -27.85 -7.46 36.42
N ILE A 397 -28.97 -8.14 36.69
CA ILE A 397 -29.88 -8.66 35.65
C ILE A 397 -30.55 -7.51 34.89
N LEU A 398 -31.06 -6.50 35.60
CA LEU A 398 -31.68 -5.33 34.97
C LEU A 398 -30.67 -4.54 34.12
N ALA A 399 -29.46 -4.33 34.64
CA ALA A 399 -28.36 -3.74 33.87
C ALA A 399 -28.06 -4.59 32.62
N GLY A 400 -27.93 -5.91 32.77
CA GLY A 400 -27.69 -6.83 31.66
C GLY A 400 -28.78 -6.82 30.58
N VAL A 401 -30.06 -6.72 30.96
CA VAL A 401 -31.19 -6.60 30.02
C VAL A 401 -31.19 -5.24 29.33
N SER A 402 -30.92 -4.16 30.06
CA SER A 402 -30.84 -2.80 29.48
C SER A 402 -29.67 -2.63 28.51
N ILE A 403 -28.55 -3.29 28.78
CA ILE A 403 -27.36 -3.28 27.91
C ILE A 403 -27.61 -4.12 26.65
N ARG A 404 -28.44 -5.17 26.75
CA ARG A 404 -28.80 -6.02 25.61
C ARG A 404 -29.91 -5.46 24.72
N SER A 405 -30.67 -4.44 25.16
CA SER A 405 -31.96 -4.15 24.53
C SER A 405 -31.88 -3.41 23.20
N VAL A 406 -30.88 -2.55 22.93
CA VAL A 406 -30.58 -2.04 21.58
C VAL A 406 -29.12 -1.56 21.53
N ALA A 407 -28.29 -2.12 20.65
CA ALA A 407 -26.95 -1.57 20.45
C ALA A 407 -27.06 -0.16 19.84
N PRO A 408 -26.31 0.83 20.33
CA PRO A 408 -26.39 2.19 19.80
C PRO A 408 -25.93 2.23 18.34
N ASN A 409 -26.33 3.28 17.62
CA ASN A 409 -25.80 3.56 16.30
C ASN A 409 -24.28 3.57 16.40
N THR A 410 -23.60 2.77 15.57
CA THR A 410 -22.16 2.57 15.68
C THR A 410 -21.50 2.76 14.34
N LEU A 411 -20.48 3.62 14.29
CA LEU A 411 -19.60 3.83 13.16
C LEU A 411 -18.21 3.28 13.52
N LEU A 412 -17.75 2.31 12.74
CA LEU A 412 -16.38 1.82 12.79
C LEU A 412 -15.66 2.18 11.51
N GLU A 413 -14.56 2.93 11.62
CA GLU A 413 -13.69 3.21 10.49
C GLU A 413 -12.41 2.39 10.61
N THR A 414 -12.08 1.66 9.55
CA THR A 414 -10.84 0.89 9.44
C THR A 414 -10.08 1.41 8.24
N ARG A 415 -8.90 1.99 8.46
CA ARG A 415 -8.15 2.75 7.45
C ARG A 415 -6.69 2.35 7.42
N ILE A 416 -6.09 2.50 6.24
CA ILE A 416 -4.64 2.49 6.07
C ILE A 416 -4.21 3.84 5.53
N MET A 417 -3.21 4.39 6.20
CA MET A 417 -2.47 5.54 5.72
C MET A 417 -1.10 5.07 5.23
N MET A 418 -0.81 5.27 3.94
CA MET A 418 0.51 4.96 3.40
C MET A 418 1.11 6.22 2.80
N ALA A 419 2.06 6.80 3.52
CA ALA A 419 2.74 8.01 3.11
C ALA A 419 3.94 7.68 2.22
N GLY A 420 4.22 8.55 1.25
CA GLY A 420 5.54 8.59 0.63
C GLY A 420 6.58 9.17 1.60
N THR A 421 7.86 8.94 1.33
CA THR A 421 8.95 9.60 2.06
C THR A 421 8.82 11.11 1.94
N GLY A 422 8.61 11.80 3.07
CA GLY A 422 8.49 13.26 3.12
C GLY A 422 7.19 13.81 2.51
N ALA A 423 6.18 12.95 2.30
CA ALA A 423 4.87 13.40 1.84
C ALA A 423 4.20 14.29 2.90
N ARG A 424 3.51 15.34 2.45
CA ARG A 424 2.62 16.15 3.29
C ARG A 424 1.23 15.54 3.32
N ASP A 425 0.69 15.31 2.14
CA ASP A 425 -0.65 14.74 1.98
C ASP A 425 -0.54 13.23 1.82
N VAL A 426 -1.36 12.52 2.59
CA VAL A 426 -1.30 11.07 2.71
C VAL A 426 -2.67 10.49 2.40
N VAL A 427 -2.70 9.53 1.49
CA VAL A 427 -3.91 8.75 1.20
C VAL A 427 -4.29 7.91 2.43
N ALA A 428 -5.56 7.97 2.82
CA ALA A 428 -6.14 7.28 3.97
C ALA A 428 -7.35 6.42 3.55
N ASP A 429 -7.11 5.45 2.67
CA ASP A 429 -8.17 4.58 2.14
C ASP A 429 -8.56 3.47 3.13
N GLY A 430 -9.79 2.99 3.06
CA GLY A 430 -10.27 1.94 3.95
C GLY A 430 -11.76 1.66 3.82
N PHE A 431 -12.41 1.42 4.96
CA PHE A 431 -13.83 1.12 5.05
C PHE A 431 -14.48 1.83 6.23
N ALA A 432 -15.73 2.23 6.04
CA ALA A 432 -16.60 2.71 7.10
C ALA A 432 -17.77 1.72 7.25
N SER A 433 -17.87 1.11 8.42
CA SER A 433 -18.93 0.17 8.77
C SER A 433 -19.92 0.85 9.70
N VAL A 434 -21.16 0.97 9.23
CA VAL A 434 -22.24 1.66 9.93
C VAL A 434 -23.26 0.62 10.38
N TYR A 435 -23.51 0.57 11.69
CA TYR A 435 -24.60 -0.17 12.30
C TYR A 435 -25.68 0.78 12.78
N VAL A 436 -26.92 0.53 12.36
CA VAL A 436 -28.11 1.17 12.91
C VAL A 436 -29.19 0.11 13.21
N PRO A 437 -29.93 0.20 14.33
CA PRO A 437 -30.94 -0.78 14.69
C PRO A 437 -32.22 -0.65 13.83
N ALA A 438 -32.50 0.55 13.32
CA ALA A 438 -33.61 0.84 12.42
C ALA A 438 -33.10 1.65 11.22
N SER A 439 -33.72 1.47 10.06
CA SER A 439 -33.35 2.21 8.84
C SER A 439 -33.54 3.72 9.03
N LEU A 440 -32.58 4.52 8.59
CA LEU A 440 -32.63 5.97 8.68
C LEU A 440 -31.92 6.62 7.49
N ASP A 441 -32.30 7.84 7.15
CA ASP A 441 -31.53 8.68 6.21
C ASP A 441 -30.31 9.23 6.94
N LEU A 442 -29.12 8.82 6.52
CA LEU A 442 -27.88 9.10 7.22
C LEU A 442 -27.15 10.28 6.55
N PRO A 443 -27.19 11.49 7.13
CA PRO A 443 -26.41 12.61 6.62
C PRO A 443 -24.92 12.32 6.82
N VAL A 444 -24.19 12.29 5.70
CA VAL A 444 -22.75 12.10 5.67
C VAL A 444 -22.13 13.27 4.92
N SER A 445 -21.22 13.99 5.57
CA SER A 445 -20.45 15.08 4.96
C SER A 445 -18.95 14.86 5.15
N SER A 446 -18.17 15.50 4.30
CA SER A 446 -16.72 15.58 4.43
C SER A 446 -16.23 16.94 3.95
N ASP A 447 -15.39 17.58 4.75
CA ASP A 447 -14.71 18.81 4.36
C ASP A 447 -13.38 18.58 3.65
N THR A 448 -12.87 17.35 3.68
CA THR A 448 -11.51 16.98 3.22
C THR A 448 -11.48 16.34 1.84
N GLY A 449 -12.63 16.21 1.17
CA GLY A 449 -12.75 15.46 -0.07
C GLY A 449 -12.88 13.96 0.13
N THR A 450 -13.23 13.52 1.34
CA THR A 450 -13.43 12.09 1.61
C THR A 450 -14.70 11.59 0.93
N ILE A 451 -14.57 10.50 0.21
CA ILE A 451 -15.66 9.86 -0.53
C ILE A 451 -16.02 8.54 0.15
N LEU A 452 -17.27 8.45 0.58
CA LEU A 452 -17.90 7.19 0.99
C LEU A 452 -18.51 6.52 -0.25
N ASP A 453 -18.02 5.35 -0.65
CA ASP A 453 -18.55 4.60 -1.79
C ASP A 453 -19.83 3.86 -1.39
N ALA A 454 -20.96 4.55 -1.54
CA ALA A 454 -22.30 4.05 -1.29
C ALA A 454 -22.97 3.58 -2.57
N GLN A 455 -22.47 2.48 -3.17
CA GLN A 455 -23.03 1.92 -4.40
C GLN A 455 -24.54 1.70 -4.33
N ALA A 456 -25.23 1.99 -5.44
CA ALA A 456 -26.66 1.75 -5.56
C ALA A 456 -26.95 0.25 -5.48
N GLU A 457 -27.91 -0.14 -4.65
CA GLU A 457 -28.40 -1.52 -4.58
C GLU A 457 -29.37 -1.77 -5.74
N ALA A 458 -29.21 -2.89 -6.45
CA ALA A 458 -30.11 -3.25 -7.55
C ALA A 458 -31.58 -3.39 -7.12
N ALA A 459 -31.82 -3.64 -5.83
CA ALA A 459 -33.15 -3.81 -5.25
C ALA A 459 -33.83 -2.49 -4.84
N ASN A 460 -33.08 -1.39 -4.71
CA ASN A 460 -33.59 -0.13 -4.16
C ASN A 460 -33.40 0.99 -5.19
N GLN A 461 -34.49 1.44 -5.81
CA GLN A 461 -34.49 2.48 -6.86
C GLN A 461 -34.43 3.91 -6.31
N ASP A 462 -34.26 4.08 -4.99
CA ASP A 462 -34.07 5.40 -4.39
C ASP A 462 -32.76 6.02 -4.88
N TYR A 463 -32.86 7.24 -5.40
CA TYR A 463 -31.72 7.94 -5.98
C TYR A 463 -30.81 8.52 -4.89
N ARG A 464 -29.61 7.95 -4.85
CA ARG A 464 -28.42 8.33 -4.08
C ARG A 464 -27.79 9.59 -4.63
N ARG A 465 -27.62 10.73 -3.93
CA ARG A 465 -26.87 11.86 -4.52
C ARG A 465 -25.63 12.25 -3.73
N LEU A 466 -24.47 12.23 -4.38
CA LEU A 466 -23.24 12.84 -3.86
C LEU A 466 -23.12 14.26 -4.44
N VAL A 467 -23.09 15.26 -3.57
CA VAL A 467 -23.01 16.68 -3.95
C VAL A 467 -21.63 17.22 -3.58
N TRP A 468 -20.99 17.89 -4.53
CA TRP A 468 -19.73 18.60 -4.33
C TRP A 468 -19.97 20.09 -4.15
N GLU A 469 -19.35 20.68 -3.12
CA GLU A 469 -19.39 22.09 -2.82
C GLU A 469 -17.98 22.70 -2.78
N GLY A 470 -17.71 23.62 -3.70
CA GLY A 470 -16.37 24.19 -3.83
C GLY A 470 -15.36 23.17 -4.39
N ALA A 471 -14.21 23.04 -3.73
CA ALA A 471 -13.13 22.15 -4.15
C ALA A 471 -13.19 20.79 -3.45
N ALA A 472 -13.15 20.76 -2.12
CA ALA A 472 -13.05 19.49 -1.38
C ALA A 472 -14.36 19.06 -0.70
N ARG A 473 -15.26 19.98 -0.37
CA ARG A 473 -16.42 19.62 0.45
C ARG A 473 -17.39 18.76 -0.34
N SER A 474 -17.88 17.70 0.29
CA SER A 474 -18.91 16.85 -0.29
C SER A 474 -19.86 16.34 0.78
N HIS A 475 -21.09 16.06 0.37
CA HIS A 475 -22.06 15.42 1.23
C HIS A 475 -22.99 14.51 0.44
N TRP A 476 -23.52 13.51 1.13
CA TRP A 476 -24.55 12.63 0.61
C TRP A 476 -25.93 13.17 0.97
N GLU A 477 -26.81 13.24 -0.04
CA GLU A 477 -28.24 13.47 0.11
C GLU A 477 -29.00 12.16 -0.14
N ARG A 478 -30.03 11.92 0.68
CA ARG A 478 -30.91 10.72 0.61
C ARG A 478 -30.15 9.40 0.77
N LEU A 479 -29.10 9.36 1.58
CA LEU A 479 -28.34 8.14 1.87
C LEU A 479 -29.10 7.27 2.88
N ASN A 480 -30.05 6.49 2.37
CA ASN A 480 -30.80 5.55 3.20
C ASN A 480 -29.90 4.40 3.70
N GLN A 481 -29.62 4.40 5.00
CA GLN A 481 -28.90 3.34 5.70
C GLN A 481 -29.91 2.27 6.16
N PRO A 482 -29.82 1.02 5.67
CA PRO A 482 -30.71 -0.05 6.12
C PRO A 482 -30.40 -0.45 7.57
N SER A 483 -31.37 -1.09 8.23
CA SER A 483 -31.17 -1.71 9.54
C SER A 483 -30.10 -2.79 9.48
N GLY A 484 -29.26 -2.87 10.51
CA GLY A 484 -28.14 -3.78 10.60
C GLY A 484 -26.81 -3.11 10.27
N LEU A 485 -25.78 -3.94 10.08
CA LEU A 485 -24.42 -3.51 9.77
C LEU A 485 -24.23 -3.46 8.24
N LYS A 486 -23.80 -2.31 7.73
CA LYS A 486 -23.38 -2.16 6.33
C LYS A 486 -21.99 -1.54 6.26
N THR A 487 -21.15 -2.09 5.37
CA THR A 487 -19.76 -1.64 5.19
C THR A 487 -19.61 -0.96 3.83
N TYR A 488 -19.12 0.27 3.85
CA TYR A 488 -18.88 1.11 2.70
C TYR A 488 -17.38 1.25 2.44
N GLY A 489 -16.98 1.31 1.18
CA GLY A 489 -15.62 1.72 0.82
C GLY A 489 -15.39 3.17 1.21
N LEU A 490 -14.20 3.50 1.71
CA LEU A 490 -13.83 4.86 2.10
C LEU A 490 -12.55 5.26 1.35
N ARG A 491 -12.60 6.39 0.65
CA ARG A 491 -11.43 7.00 0.00
C ARG A 491 -11.22 8.37 0.60
N ALA A 492 -10.09 8.55 1.25
CA ALA A 492 -9.80 9.80 1.95
C ALA A 492 -8.36 10.25 1.69
N VAL A 493 -8.13 11.53 1.95
CA VAL A 493 -6.81 12.13 1.98
C VAL A 493 -6.70 12.87 3.30
N ARG A 494 -5.60 12.64 4.02
CA ARG A 494 -5.22 13.47 5.14
C ARG A 494 -4.27 14.54 4.66
N TRP A 495 -4.72 15.78 4.79
CA TRP A 495 -3.95 16.97 4.49
C TRP A 495 -3.13 17.38 5.71
N SER A 496 -1.87 17.75 5.50
CA SER A 496 -0.97 18.20 6.55
C SER A 496 -0.09 19.34 6.04
N ASP A 497 0.19 20.32 6.89
CA ASP A 497 1.15 21.39 6.62
C ASP A 497 2.61 20.91 6.79
N GLN A 498 2.81 19.85 7.58
CA GLN A 498 4.09 19.26 7.89
C GLN A 498 4.29 17.91 7.20
N GLN A 499 5.55 17.55 6.95
CA GLN A 499 5.92 16.31 6.27
C GLN A 499 5.95 15.13 7.23
N TYR A 500 5.45 13.98 6.77
CA TYR A 500 5.66 12.71 7.43
C TYR A 500 7.02 12.13 7.01
N ARG A 501 7.88 11.86 7.99
CA ARG A 501 9.24 11.37 7.74
C ARG A 501 9.73 10.51 8.89
N ILE A 502 10.33 9.37 8.54
CA ILE A 502 11.11 8.54 9.46
C ILE A 502 12.52 8.49 8.91
N VAL A 503 13.50 8.89 9.72
CA VAL A 503 14.92 8.83 9.35
C VAL A 503 15.60 7.77 10.20
N GLY A 504 16.01 6.67 9.57
CA GLY A 504 16.62 5.52 10.23
C GLY A 504 18.10 5.34 9.91
N THR A 505 18.84 4.76 10.86
CA THR A 505 20.24 4.34 10.74
C THR A 505 20.47 3.09 11.60
N PHE A 506 21.66 2.51 11.51
CA PHE A 506 22.11 1.43 12.38
C PHE A 506 23.16 1.93 13.39
N ASP A 507 23.14 1.35 14.59
CA ASP A 507 24.14 1.49 15.64
C ASP A 507 24.61 0.13 16.14
N GLU A 508 25.42 0.09 17.20
CA GLU A 508 25.99 -1.13 17.76
C GLU A 508 24.92 -2.15 18.19
N GLN A 509 23.76 -1.67 18.67
CA GLN A 509 22.69 -2.53 19.18
C GLN A 509 21.71 -2.96 18.09
N GLY A 510 21.50 -2.14 17.06
CA GLY A 510 20.60 -2.46 15.96
C GLY A 510 20.11 -1.22 15.23
N PHE A 511 18.78 -1.08 15.15
CA PHE A 511 18.13 -0.03 14.38
C PHE A 511 17.70 1.14 15.28
N VAL A 512 17.97 2.36 14.83
CA VAL A 512 17.53 3.59 15.49
C VAL A 512 16.95 4.55 14.46
N ALA A 513 15.82 5.18 14.79
CA ALA A 513 15.18 6.14 13.92
C ALA A 513 14.53 7.31 14.67
N SER A 514 14.53 8.49 14.05
CA SER A 514 13.72 9.63 14.48
C SER A 514 12.38 9.63 13.74
N LEU A 515 11.28 9.76 14.48
CA LEU A 515 9.94 9.91 13.93
C LEU A 515 9.56 11.39 13.86
N GLN A 516 9.27 11.87 12.66
CA GLN A 516 8.63 13.17 12.41
C GLN A 516 7.26 12.87 11.80
N ALA A 517 6.27 12.67 12.65
CA ALA A 517 4.88 12.39 12.26
C ALA A 517 3.93 13.24 13.11
N PRO A 518 3.62 14.46 12.66
CA PRO A 518 2.75 15.39 13.39
C PRO A 518 1.32 14.83 13.50
N GLY A 519 0.70 14.93 14.68
CA GLY A 519 -0.60 14.32 14.97
C GLY A 519 -0.54 12.83 15.32
N PHE A 520 0.66 12.25 15.38
CA PHE A 520 0.91 10.87 15.81
C PHE A 520 1.66 10.80 17.14
N GLU A 521 1.55 11.83 17.99
CA GLU A 521 2.17 11.87 19.32
C GLU A 521 1.61 10.77 20.24
N ALA A 522 0.34 10.42 20.04
CA ALA A 522 -0.35 9.33 20.72
C ALA A 522 -0.33 8.01 19.94
N ALA A 523 0.55 7.88 18.93
CA ALA A 523 0.66 6.62 18.20
C ALA A 523 1.25 5.52 19.08
N GLU A 524 0.72 4.32 18.91
CA GLU A 524 1.10 3.14 19.71
C GLU A 524 1.55 2.01 18.79
N ASP A 525 2.05 0.93 19.41
CA ASP A 525 2.19 -0.36 18.74
C ASP A 525 3.11 -0.32 17.51
N PHE A 526 4.28 0.33 17.64
CA PHE A 526 5.23 0.48 16.54
C PHE A 526 5.86 -0.84 16.10
N LEU A 527 5.93 -1.06 14.79
CA LEU A 527 6.43 -2.27 14.14
C LEU A 527 7.25 -1.91 12.89
N VAL A 528 8.28 -2.68 12.57
CA VAL A 528 8.93 -2.71 11.26
C VAL A 528 8.43 -3.91 10.47
N ALA A 529 8.08 -3.67 9.20
CA ALA A 529 7.90 -4.72 8.21
C ALA A 529 8.94 -4.58 7.10
N GLY A 530 9.69 -5.66 6.89
CA GLY A 530 10.80 -5.74 5.96
C GLY A 530 10.47 -6.35 4.61
N LEU A 531 11.53 -6.73 3.89
CA LEU A 531 11.44 -7.52 2.66
C LEU A 531 11.55 -9.03 2.91
N THR A 532 11.62 -9.44 4.18
CA THR A 532 11.48 -10.84 4.63
C THR A 532 10.09 -11.02 5.28
N PRO A 533 9.62 -12.26 5.53
CA PRO A 533 8.37 -12.47 6.27
C PRO A 533 8.45 -12.03 7.74
N ASP A 534 9.65 -11.69 8.22
CA ASP A 534 9.92 -11.34 9.60
C ASP A 534 9.51 -9.91 9.92
N ARG A 535 9.20 -9.70 11.19
CA ARG A 535 8.73 -8.42 11.72
C ARG A 535 9.48 -8.13 13.00
N MET A 536 9.56 -6.85 13.34
CA MET A 536 10.29 -6.41 14.50
C MET A 536 9.52 -5.31 15.21
N ARG A 537 9.36 -5.41 16.53
CA ARG A 537 8.77 -4.35 17.33
C ARG A 537 9.74 -3.17 17.42
N LEU A 538 9.21 -1.96 17.50
CA LEU A 538 9.98 -0.77 17.86
C LEU A 538 9.56 -0.28 19.25
N SER A 539 10.56 0.07 20.06
CA SER A 539 10.37 0.77 21.32
C SER A 539 10.60 2.26 21.12
N VAL A 540 9.85 3.10 21.85
CA VAL A 540 10.08 4.55 21.88
C VAL A 540 10.92 4.84 23.13
N VAL A 541 12.15 5.29 22.94
CA VAL A 541 13.09 5.66 24.01
C VAL A 541 13.64 7.05 23.72
N ASP A 542 13.40 8.00 24.62
CA ASP A 542 13.81 9.41 24.47
C ASP A 542 13.30 10.06 23.16
N GLY A 543 12.09 9.70 22.73
CA GLY A 543 11.50 10.19 21.48
C GLY A 543 12.09 9.59 20.20
N MET A 544 13.01 8.62 20.31
CA MET A 544 13.58 7.86 19.20
C MET A 544 12.99 6.45 19.16
N LEU A 545 12.76 5.94 17.97
CA LEU A 545 12.41 4.55 17.73
C LEU A 545 13.67 3.69 17.78
N LYS A 546 13.66 2.61 18.55
CA LYS A 546 14.80 1.68 18.67
C LYS A 546 14.34 0.24 18.59
N ALA A 547 15.16 -0.60 17.97
CA ALA A 547 15.00 -2.04 18.01
C ALA A 547 16.33 -2.78 17.96
N THR A 548 16.34 -3.92 18.64
CA THR A 548 17.46 -4.83 18.78
C THR A 548 17.06 -6.21 18.24
N ARG A 549 17.97 -7.19 18.35
CA ARG A 549 17.69 -8.58 18.00
C ARG A 549 16.51 -9.17 18.78
N GLU A 550 16.37 -8.84 20.06
CA GLU A 550 15.33 -9.41 20.94
C GLU A 550 13.92 -8.93 20.56
N ASP A 551 13.82 -7.84 19.79
CA ASP A 551 12.56 -7.27 19.33
C ASP A 551 12.03 -7.94 18.05
N ILE A 552 12.75 -8.88 17.45
CA ILE A 552 12.28 -9.66 16.31
C ILE A 552 11.16 -10.60 16.78
N LEU A 553 10.01 -10.48 16.13
CA LEU A 553 8.82 -11.26 16.45
C LEU A 553 8.88 -12.64 15.82
N THR A 554 8.23 -13.60 16.47
CA THR A 554 8.06 -14.93 15.88
C THR A 554 7.13 -14.88 14.65
N PRO A 555 7.24 -15.83 13.71
CA PRO A 555 6.44 -15.82 12.50
C PRO A 555 4.93 -15.74 12.79
N GLY A 556 4.25 -14.82 12.10
CA GLY A 556 2.81 -14.58 12.26
C GLY A 556 2.41 -13.74 13.47
N GLN A 557 3.34 -13.35 14.35
CA GLN A 557 3.05 -12.44 15.45
C GLN A 557 3.23 -10.97 15.07
N PHE A 558 2.42 -10.12 15.70
CA PHE A 558 2.50 -8.66 15.60
C PHE A 558 2.81 -7.99 16.95
N TRP A 559 2.79 -8.77 18.03
CA TRP A 559 2.90 -8.31 19.41
C TRP A 559 3.97 -9.12 20.14
N SER A 560 4.75 -8.48 21.01
CA SER A 560 5.83 -9.17 21.75
C SER A 560 5.34 -9.91 23.00
N THR A 561 4.14 -9.62 23.50
CA THR A 561 3.59 -10.20 24.73
C THR A 561 2.63 -11.34 24.42
N THR A 562 2.71 -12.42 25.19
CA THR A 562 1.74 -13.54 25.13
C THR A 562 0.35 -13.13 25.63
N LEU A 563 0.29 -12.16 26.55
CA LEU A 563 -0.94 -11.49 26.97
C LEU A 563 -1.20 -10.30 26.03
N THR A 564 -2.12 -10.48 25.10
CA THR A 564 -2.60 -9.43 24.20
C THR A 564 -3.85 -8.77 24.75
N THR A 565 -3.98 -7.46 24.55
CA THR A 565 -5.24 -6.77 24.81
C THR A 565 -6.29 -7.21 23.79
N GLU A 566 -7.57 -7.00 24.10
CA GLU A 566 -8.64 -7.30 23.15
C GLU A 566 -8.51 -6.47 21.86
N GLU A 567 -8.08 -5.22 21.98
CA GLU A 567 -7.82 -4.35 20.84
C GLU A 567 -6.65 -4.86 19.98
N GLN A 568 -5.56 -5.31 20.59
CA GLN A 568 -4.44 -5.93 19.87
C GLN A 568 -4.86 -7.22 19.15
N ARG A 569 -5.68 -8.06 19.81
CA ARG A 569 -6.24 -9.27 19.19
C ARG A 569 -7.07 -8.94 17.96
N GLN A 570 -7.91 -7.91 18.04
CA GLN A 570 -8.73 -7.47 16.91
C GLN A 570 -7.89 -6.88 15.76
N ARG A 571 -6.87 -6.09 16.09
CA ARG A 571 -5.91 -5.53 15.13
C ARG A 571 -5.09 -6.61 14.41
N THR A 572 -4.84 -7.77 15.03
CA THR A 572 -4.13 -8.90 14.40
C THR A 572 -4.80 -9.34 13.09
N THR A 573 -6.12 -9.54 13.06
CA THR A 573 -6.83 -9.98 11.85
C THR A 573 -6.72 -8.97 10.71
N LEU A 574 -6.74 -7.67 11.04
CA LEU A 574 -6.52 -6.61 10.05
C LEU A 574 -5.10 -6.69 9.50
N MET A 575 -4.10 -6.81 10.38
CA MET A 575 -2.69 -6.93 9.99
C MET A 575 -2.44 -8.18 9.12
N GLU A 576 -3.03 -9.33 9.44
CA GLU A 576 -2.95 -10.52 8.61
C GLU A 576 -3.45 -10.26 7.18
N SER A 577 -4.57 -9.54 7.01
CA SER A 577 -5.04 -9.12 5.69
C SER A 577 -4.05 -8.18 4.99
N VAL A 578 -3.40 -7.25 5.71
CA VAL A 578 -2.43 -6.32 5.13
C VAL A 578 -1.24 -7.04 4.53
N PHE A 579 -0.76 -8.10 5.16
CA PHE A 579 0.44 -8.83 4.75
C PHE A 579 0.18 -10.12 3.99
N ASP A 580 -1.08 -10.44 3.71
CA ASP A 580 -1.45 -11.53 2.82
C ASP A 580 -1.07 -11.18 1.36
N ASN A 581 -0.03 -11.85 0.85
CA ASN A 581 0.49 -11.66 -0.50
C ASN A 581 -0.06 -12.69 -1.52
N LYS A 582 -1.01 -13.57 -1.15
CA LYS A 582 -1.49 -14.65 -2.02
C LYS A 582 -2.02 -14.18 -3.38
N ASP A 583 -2.76 -13.07 -3.38
CA ASP A 583 -3.42 -12.52 -4.58
C ASP A 583 -2.66 -11.33 -5.20
N ARG A 584 -1.45 -11.04 -4.70
CA ARG A 584 -0.69 -9.85 -5.10
C ARG A 584 0.36 -10.17 -6.14
N THR A 585 0.39 -9.38 -7.20
CA THR A 585 1.41 -9.48 -8.25
C THR A 585 2.78 -9.06 -7.73
N GLU A 586 2.81 -8.07 -6.83
CA GLU A 586 4.00 -7.68 -6.09
C GLU A 586 3.81 -7.90 -4.58
N PRO A 587 4.78 -8.55 -3.90
CA PRO A 587 4.70 -8.76 -2.48
C PRO A 587 4.85 -7.44 -1.72
N PHE A 588 3.99 -7.24 -0.72
CA PHE A 588 4.06 -6.11 0.20
C PHE A 588 4.86 -6.47 1.46
N PRO A 589 5.64 -5.54 2.03
CA PRO A 589 5.88 -4.18 1.53
C PRO A 589 6.94 -4.14 0.41
N ALA A 590 6.91 -3.10 -0.43
CA ALA A 590 7.87 -2.95 -1.53
C ALA A 590 9.27 -2.49 -1.06
N GLU A 591 9.31 -1.83 0.09
CA GLU A 591 10.50 -1.34 0.79
C GLU A 591 10.28 -1.46 2.31
N PRO A 592 11.33 -1.41 3.17
CA PRO A 592 11.14 -1.44 4.62
C PRO A 592 10.26 -0.30 5.14
N LEU A 593 9.22 -0.64 5.89
CA LEU A 593 8.25 0.31 6.46
C LEU A 593 8.26 0.25 7.98
N VAL A 594 8.05 1.40 8.61
CA VAL A 594 7.56 1.49 9.99
C VAL A 594 6.05 1.63 9.96
N LEU A 595 5.40 0.86 10.82
CA LEU A 595 3.97 0.84 11.02
C LEU A 595 3.65 1.26 12.45
N CYS A 596 2.56 1.99 12.64
CA CYS A 596 2.00 2.28 13.95
C CYS A 596 0.49 2.46 13.87
N TRP A 597 -0.18 2.25 14.99
CA TRP A 597 -1.60 2.54 15.11
C TRP A 597 -1.77 3.98 15.58
N GLU A 598 -2.56 4.74 14.82
CA GLU A 598 -2.89 6.12 15.15
C GLU A 598 -3.79 6.17 16.39
N GLY A 599 -3.42 7.01 17.37
CA GLY A 599 -4.24 7.27 18.56
C GLY A 599 -5.06 8.56 18.50
N SER A 600 -5.12 9.26 17.35
CA SER A 600 -5.84 10.53 17.19
C SER A 600 -7.30 10.33 16.79
N ASP A 601 -8.15 11.19 17.37
CA ASP A 601 -9.60 11.26 17.18
C ASP A 601 -10.00 11.98 15.88
N GLN A 602 -9.06 12.26 14.96
CA GLN A 602 -9.33 13.07 13.77
C GLN A 602 -10.33 12.39 12.82
N THR A 603 -11.43 13.08 12.57
CA THR A 603 -12.54 12.63 11.75
C THR A 603 -12.40 13.15 10.32
N LEU A 604 -12.38 12.26 9.32
CA LEU A 604 -12.36 12.65 7.89
C LEU A 604 -13.76 12.79 7.29
N THR A 605 -14.75 12.26 8.01
CA THR A 605 -16.17 12.24 7.68
C THR A 605 -16.97 12.61 8.91
N GLU A 606 -18.04 13.36 8.70
CA GLU A 606 -19.03 13.67 9.72
C GLU A 606 -20.28 12.82 9.45
N PHE A 607 -20.71 12.11 10.49
CA PHE A 607 -21.92 11.31 10.49
C PHE A 607 -22.84 11.91 11.55
N THR A 608 -23.97 12.50 11.14
CA THR A 608 -24.89 13.11 12.09
C THR A 608 -25.99 12.12 12.46
N SER A 609 -25.94 11.61 13.69
CA SER A 609 -26.93 10.70 14.25
C SER A 609 -26.96 10.85 15.77
N ASP A 610 -28.15 10.74 16.37
CA ASP A 610 -28.29 10.68 17.82
C ASP A 610 -27.57 9.45 18.39
N ASN A 611 -26.87 9.64 19.52
CA ASN A 611 -26.16 8.58 20.25
C ASN A 611 -25.19 7.72 19.41
N LEU A 612 -24.55 8.32 18.39
CA LEU A 612 -23.57 7.63 17.55
C LEU A 612 -22.27 7.32 18.33
N ARG A 613 -21.97 6.02 18.48
CA ARG A 613 -20.66 5.55 18.93
C ARG A 613 -19.70 5.50 17.75
N ARG A 614 -18.54 6.13 17.87
CA ARG A 614 -17.46 6.06 16.86
C ARG A 614 -16.27 5.27 17.39
N THR A 615 -15.67 4.47 16.52
CA THR A 615 -14.38 3.83 16.77
C THR A 615 -13.56 3.87 15.49
N GLN A 616 -12.27 4.14 15.60
CA GLN A 616 -11.37 4.27 14.46
C GLN A 616 -10.15 3.37 14.66
N ASN A 617 -9.77 2.66 13.62
CA ASN A 617 -8.55 1.86 13.56
C ASN A 617 -7.78 2.31 12.33
N THR A 618 -6.78 3.17 12.52
CA THR A 618 -5.96 3.68 11.42
C THR A 618 -4.54 3.18 11.56
N LEU A 619 -4.12 2.35 10.61
CA LEU A 619 -2.76 1.87 10.51
C LEU A 619 -1.96 2.83 9.63
N MET A 620 -1.01 3.54 10.23
CA MET A 620 -0.05 4.36 9.49
C MET A 620 1.13 3.50 9.07
N MET A 621 1.59 3.71 7.84
CA MET A 621 2.69 3.00 7.21
C MET A 621 3.60 4.03 6.54
N GLN A 622 4.85 4.08 6.97
CA GLN A 622 5.81 5.08 6.52
C GLN A 622 7.12 4.41 6.10
N PRO A 623 7.62 4.64 4.88
CA PRO A 623 8.92 4.17 4.46
C PRO A 623 10.06 4.83 5.24
N ILE A 624 11.12 4.06 5.48
CA ILE A 624 12.30 4.52 6.20
C ILE A 624 13.21 5.28 5.24
N ARG A 625 13.46 6.56 5.54
CA ARG A 625 14.53 7.32 4.91
C ARG A 625 15.86 6.93 5.57
N TRP A 626 16.68 6.21 4.83
CA TRP A 626 17.96 5.74 5.34
C TRP A 626 19.01 6.85 5.39
N LYS A 627 19.70 6.94 6.52
CA LYS A 627 20.93 7.70 6.69
C LYS A 627 22.10 6.71 6.84
N PRO A 628 23.21 6.89 6.09
CA PRO A 628 24.38 6.04 6.28
C PRO A 628 24.91 6.12 7.72
N PRO A 629 25.22 4.98 8.36
CA PRO A 629 25.91 4.99 9.63
C PRO A 629 27.30 5.61 9.48
N VAL A 630 27.82 6.13 10.58
CA VAL A 630 29.17 6.70 10.64
C VAL A 630 30.18 5.61 10.29
N ALA A 631 31.06 5.87 9.32
CA ALA A 631 32.05 4.89 8.89
C ALA A 631 33.02 4.53 10.03
N GLY A 632 33.41 3.26 10.10
CA GLY A 632 34.29 2.71 11.14
C GLY A 632 33.61 2.42 12.48
N ASN A 633 32.43 2.97 12.76
CA ASN A 633 31.70 2.66 13.99
C ASN A 633 31.07 1.25 13.92
N PRO A 634 31.01 0.52 15.05
CA PRO A 634 30.34 -0.77 15.10
C PRO A 634 28.84 -0.60 14.86
N ILE A 635 28.28 -1.46 14.01
CA ILE A 635 26.87 -1.53 13.70
C ILE A 635 26.38 -2.98 13.70
N THR A 636 25.11 -3.17 14.05
CA THR A 636 24.40 -4.45 13.94
C THR A 636 23.30 -4.35 12.89
N ILE A 637 23.39 -5.16 11.83
CA ILE A 637 22.37 -5.27 10.78
C ILE A 637 21.51 -6.51 11.06
N LEU A 638 20.20 -6.30 11.10
CA LEU A 638 19.21 -7.32 11.42
C LEU A 638 18.45 -7.73 10.15
N SER A 639 18.19 -9.03 9.98
CA SER A 639 17.54 -9.60 8.79
C SER A 639 16.22 -8.93 8.34
N PRO A 640 15.33 -8.39 9.21
CA PRO A 640 14.15 -7.68 8.72
C PRO A 640 14.45 -6.44 7.86
N PHE A 641 15.67 -5.91 7.90
CA PHE A 641 16.10 -4.80 7.03
C PHE A 641 16.85 -5.26 5.77
N MET A 642 17.11 -6.56 5.64
CA MET A 642 17.74 -7.16 4.45
C MET A 642 16.66 -7.63 3.47
N SER A 643 17.02 -7.82 2.20
CA SER A 643 16.20 -8.60 1.28
C SER A 643 16.72 -10.03 1.21
N MET A 644 15.82 -11.01 1.18
CA MET A 644 16.17 -12.43 1.10
C MET A 644 15.56 -13.06 -0.14
N ARG A 645 16.31 -13.95 -0.81
CA ARG A 645 15.81 -14.77 -1.90
C ARG A 645 16.56 -16.10 -2.02
N SER A 646 15.87 -17.11 -2.53
CA SER A 646 16.46 -18.34 -3.05
C SER A 646 17.11 -18.08 -4.41
N ILE A 647 18.36 -18.49 -4.59
CA ILE A 647 19.09 -18.41 -5.87
C ILE A 647 19.43 -19.81 -6.38
N GLU A 648 19.97 -19.87 -7.58
CA GLU A 648 20.39 -21.14 -8.18
C GLU A 648 21.56 -21.74 -7.39
N THR A 649 21.50 -23.04 -7.12
CA THR A 649 22.57 -23.79 -6.43
C THR A 649 23.71 -24.13 -7.39
N GLN A 650 24.87 -24.55 -6.87
CA GLN A 650 25.98 -25.01 -7.71
C GLN A 650 25.62 -26.24 -8.57
N THR A 651 24.71 -27.07 -8.08
CA THR A 651 24.21 -28.29 -8.76
C THR A 651 23.21 -27.97 -9.88
N GLY A 652 22.79 -26.71 -10.01
CA GLY A 652 21.76 -26.26 -10.94
C GLY A 652 20.35 -26.42 -10.36
N GLY A 653 19.48 -25.46 -10.67
CA GLY A 653 18.10 -25.42 -10.16
C GLY A 653 17.91 -24.57 -8.91
N PHE A 654 16.65 -24.40 -8.50
CA PHE A 654 16.26 -23.58 -7.35
C PHE A 654 15.72 -24.45 -6.21
N GLY A 655 16.15 -24.17 -5.00
CA GLY A 655 15.60 -24.80 -3.80
C GLY A 655 14.14 -24.39 -3.56
N GLY A 656 13.29 -25.37 -3.26
CA GLY A 656 11.84 -25.17 -3.10
C GLY A 656 11.42 -24.63 -1.73
N VAL A 657 12.32 -24.58 -0.75
CA VAL A 657 11.99 -24.25 0.66
C VAL A 657 11.61 -22.77 0.84
N TYR A 658 11.99 -21.89 -0.10
CA TYR A 658 11.62 -20.48 -0.07
C TYR A 658 11.05 -20.00 -1.41
N ASN A 659 9.84 -19.45 -1.38
CA ASN A 659 9.15 -18.90 -2.53
C ASN A 659 9.48 -17.41 -2.70
N ASN A 660 10.33 -17.08 -3.68
CA ASN A 660 10.74 -15.71 -3.95
C ASN A 660 9.57 -14.75 -4.27
N PRO A 661 8.65 -15.06 -5.22
CA PRO A 661 7.53 -14.17 -5.51
C PRO A 661 6.65 -13.83 -4.30
N ARG A 662 6.39 -14.82 -3.43
CA ARG A 662 5.51 -14.65 -2.26
C ARG A 662 6.23 -14.22 -0.99
N ARG A 663 7.56 -14.29 -0.98
CA ARG A 663 8.44 -14.07 0.19
C ARG A 663 8.07 -14.92 1.40
N GLN A 664 7.81 -16.21 1.14
CA GLN A 664 7.31 -17.14 2.15
C GLN A 664 8.09 -18.44 2.15
N TRP A 665 8.26 -19.01 3.34
CA TRP A 665 8.74 -20.37 3.51
C TRP A 665 7.70 -21.39 3.06
N VAL A 666 8.15 -22.48 2.45
CA VAL A 666 7.31 -23.56 1.93
C VAL A 666 7.76 -24.88 2.56
N ALA A 667 6.81 -25.64 3.09
CA ALA A 667 7.06 -26.98 3.60
C ALA A 667 7.31 -27.96 2.44
N MET A 668 8.19 -28.93 2.64
CA MET A 668 8.65 -29.83 1.59
C MET A 668 8.68 -31.29 2.07
N GLU A 669 8.30 -32.20 1.17
CA GLU A 669 8.29 -33.66 1.40
C GLU A 669 9.60 -34.32 0.97
N SER A 670 10.24 -33.84 -0.09
CA SER A 670 11.48 -34.44 -0.62
C SER A 670 12.72 -33.75 -0.08
N ALA A 671 13.88 -34.42 -0.17
CA ALA A 671 15.16 -33.75 0.03
C ALA A 671 15.26 -32.47 -0.81
N SER A 672 15.94 -31.46 -0.27
CA SER A 672 16.21 -30.23 -1.03
C SER A 672 17.56 -29.64 -0.71
N ASP A 673 18.03 -28.85 -1.66
CA ASP A 673 19.15 -27.95 -1.52
C ASP A 673 18.66 -26.54 -1.85
N THR A 674 18.76 -25.62 -0.88
CA THR A 674 18.29 -24.24 -1.04
C THR A 674 19.41 -23.26 -0.66
N LEU A 675 19.94 -22.55 -1.66
CA LEU A 675 20.89 -21.45 -1.47
C LEU A 675 20.15 -20.12 -1.34
N LEU A 676 20.28 -19.46 -0.19
CA LEU A 676 19.71 -18.16 0.12
C LEU A 676 20.76 -17.06 -0.03
N GLU A 677 20.38 -15.98 -0.69
CA GLU A 677 21.12 -14.74 -0.77
C GLU A 677 20.41 -13.66 0.04
N TYR A 678 21.13 -13.05 0.98
CA TYR A 678 20.73 -11.88 1.72
C TYR A 678 21.48 -10.66 1.18
N LEU A 679 20.73 -9.60 0.88
CA LEU A 679 21.26 -8.33 0.43
C LEU A 679 21.17 -7.31 1.57
N LEU A 680 22.32 -6.76 1.97
CA LEU A 680 22.43 -5.77 3.02
C LEU A 680 21.88 -4.41 2.55
N PRO A 681 21.34 -3.56 3.44
CA PRO A 681 20.94 -2.19 3.08
C PRO A 681 22.06 -1.43 2.38
N ASP A 682 21.76 -0.73 1.27
CA ASP A 682 22.75 0.00 0.48
C ASP A 682 23.55 1.00 1.32
N VAL A 683 22.87 1.65 2.28
CA VAL A 683 23.50 2.63 3.17
C VAL A 683 24.58 2.06 4.09
N CYS A 684 24.63 0.74 4.28
CA CYS A 684 25.65 0.07 5.07
C CYS A 684 26.86 -0.38 4.23
N ARG A 685 26.81 -0.24 2.91
CA ARG A 685 27.85 -0.72 2.00
C ARG A 685 28.94 0.35 1.78
N PRO A 686 30.21 -0.05 1.57
CA PRO A 686 30.78 -1.39 1.78
C PRO A 686 30.78 -1.78 3.26
N PHE A 687 30.51 -3.05 3.58
CA PHE A 687 30.38 -3.53 4.95
C PHE A 687 31.48 -4.52 5.33
N GLN A 688 32.27 -4.18 6.35
CA GLN A 688 33.29 -5.07 6.91
C GLN A 688 32.67 -5.93 8.01
N LEU A 689 32.64 -7.25 7.81
CA LEU A 689 32.05 -8.21 8.74
C LEU A 689 33.03 -8.58 9.87
N ASP A 690 32.57 -8.45 11.11
CA ASP A 690 33.28 -8.88 12.31
C ASP A 690 32.72 -10.19 12.89
N SER A 691 31.39 -10.33 12.90
CA SER A 691 30.72 -11.58 13.32
C SER A 691 29.37 -11.75 12.61
N ALA A 692 29.00 -12.99 12.35
CA ALA A 692 27.70 -13.36 11.79
C ALA A 692 27.07 -14.47 12.61
N GLU A 693 25.75 -14.40 12.76
CA GLU A 693 24.96 -15.38 13.50
C GLU A 693 23.66 -15.69 12.74
N ILE A 694 23.30 -16.97 12.71
CA ILE A 694 22.06 -17.46 12.10
C ILE A 694 21.13 -17.97 13.21
N VAL A 695 19.87 -17.57 13.14
CA VAL A 695 18.78 -18.14 13.96
C VAL A 695 17.85 -18.91 13.03
N LEU A 696 17.87 -20.23 13.13
CA LEU A 696 17.07 -21.12 12.29
C LEU A 696 15.95 -21.74 13.12
N SER A 697 14.71 -21.47 12.75
CA SER A 697 13.52 -22.17 13.26
C SER A 697 13.08 -23.20 12.23
N ILE A 698 13.25 -24.48 12.56
CA ILE A 698 13.02 -25.59 11.64
C ILE A 698 12.35 -26.77 12.34
N ARG A 699 11.48 -27.47 11.60
CA ARG A 699 10.92 -28.78 11.95
C ARG A 699 11.36 -29.76 10.88
N ALA A 700 12.39 -30.55 11.13
CA ALA A 700 12.90 -31.56 10.20
C ALA A 700 13.22 -32.87 10.94
N GLY A 701 12.19 -33.46 11.58
CA GLY A 701 12.32 -34.72 12.29
C GLY A 701 12.78 -35.86 11.35
N SER A 702 13.62 -36.76 11.85
CA SER A 702 14.16 -37.90 11.10
C SER A 702 14.96 -37.53 9.84
N ARG A 703 15.44 -36.29 9.71
CA ARG A 703 16.25 -35.82 8.58
C ARG A 703 17.56 -35.20 9.07
N LYS A 704 18.58 -35.24 8.23
CA LYS A 704 19.82 -34.50 8.43
C LYS A 704 19.72 -33.14 7.75
N VAL A 705 20.15 -32.09 8.45
CA VAL A 705 20.19 -30.73 7.93
C VAL A 705 21.63 -30.21 7.97
N LYS A 706 22.16 -29.79 6.83
CA LYS A 706 23.48 -29.16 6.72
C LYS A 706 23.32 -27.69 6.38
N LEU A 707 24.11 -26.86 7.06
CA LEU A 707 24.16 -25.43 6.83
C LEU A 707 25.54 -25.05 6.32
N LEU A 708 25.59 -24.40 5.17
CA LEU A 708 26.83 -23.95 4.54
C LEU A 708 26.81 -22.44 4.30
N SER A 709 27.97 -21.79 4.39
CA SER A 709 28.13 -20.37 4.04
C SER A 709 29.47 -20.15 3.37
N GLY A 710 29.65 -18.98 2.75
CA GLY A 710 30.77 -18.67 1.90
C GLY A 710 30.34 -17.80 0.73
N THR A 711 31.01 -17.97 -0.40
CA THR A 711 30.56 -17.46 -1.69
C THR A 711 29.80 -18.55 -2.45
N PRO A 712 28.92 -18.22 -3.42
CA PRO A 712 28.19 -19.22 -4.19
C PRO A 712 29.07 -20.30 -4.83
N ASP A 713 30.32 -19.98 -5.18
CA ASP A 713 31.29 -20.91 -5.78
C ASP A 713 32.16 -21.67 -4.75
N ASN A 714 32.11 -21.28 -3.47
CA ASN A 714 32.96 -21.85 -2.41
C ASN A 714 32.21 -21.85 -1.07
N LEU A 715 31.21 -22.72 -0.96
CA LEU A 715 30.44 -22.92 0.26
C LEU A 715 31.15 -23.92 1.17
N GLN A 716 31.21 -23.61 2.46
CA GLN A 716 31.81 -24.46 3.48
C GLN A 716 30.77 -24.81 4.55
N LEU A 717 30.81 -26.05 5.02
CA LEU A 717 29.94 -26.54 6.08
C LEU A 717 30.22 -25.78 7.38
N ILE A 718 29.19 -25.15 7.94
CA ILE A 718 29.23 -24.49 9.25
C ILE A 718 28.74 -25.45 10.33
N GLN A 719 27.63 -26.16 10.07
CA GLN A 719 26.97 -27.03 11.05
C GLN A 719 26.20 -28.16 10.35
N GLU A 720 26.26 -29.36 10.92
CA GLU A 720 25.36 -30.48 10.61
C GLU A 720 24.46 -30.73 11.84
N LEU A 721 23.17 -30.99 11.59
CA LEU A 721 22.13 -31.20 12.59
C LEU A 721 21.37 -32.49 12.29
N ASP A 722 21.25 -33.36 13.28
CA ASP A 722 20.47 -34.60 13.18
C ASP A 722 19.06 -34.38 13.78
N SER A 723 18.03 -34.50 12.95
CA SER A 723 16.61 -34.35 13.32
C SER A 723 16.26 -33.04 14.07
N PRO A 724 16.62 -31.85 13.55
CA PRO A 724 16.41 -30.60 14.28
C PRO A 724 14.92 -30.24 14.42
N LEU A 725 14.57 -29.80 15.64
CA LEU A 725 13.24 -29.35 16.02
C LEU A 725 13.35 -28.09 16.87
N GLY A 726 12.68 -27.02 16.45
CA GLY A 726 12.62 -25.75 17.17
C GLY A 726 13.60 -24.71 16.63
N THR A 727 14.02 -23.78 17.50
CA THR A 727 14.87 -22.65 17.14
C THR A 727 16.31 -22.87 17.59
N LEU A 728 17.24 -22.76 16.65
CA LEU A 728 18.67 -23.00 16.86
C LEU A 728 19.45 -21.72 16.53
N THR A 729 20.44 -21.40 17.36
CA THR A 729 21.38 -20.28 17.15
C THR A 729 22.73 -20.83 16.75
N ILE A 730 23.25 -20.37 15.62
CA ILE A 730 24.40 -20.96 14.95
C ILE A 730 25.39 -19.84 14.57
N PRO A 731 26.58 -19.79 15.18
CA PRO A 731 27.59 -18.80 14.82
C PRO A 731 28.21 -19.14 13.46
N VAL A 732 28.49 -18.12 12.66
CA VAL A 732 29.17 -18.26 11.36
C VAL A 732 30.58 -17.67 11.46
N PRO A 733 31.63 -18.44 11.12
CA PRO A 733 32.99 -17.89 11.05
C PRO A 733 33.04 -16.69 10.11
N ALA A 734 33.48 -15.52 10.62
CA ALA A 734 33.44 -14.27 9.88
C ALA A 734 34.19 -14.33 8.54
N GLU A 735 35.28 -15.10 8.47
CA GLU A 735 36.09 -15.29 7.24
C GLU A 735 35.26 -15.80 6.06
N LEU A 736 34.21 -16.60 6.30
CA LEU A 736 33.34 -17.12 5.24
C LEU A 736 32.46 -16.02 4.63
N GLY A 737 32.06 -15.02 5.42
CA GLY A 737 31.17 -13.96 5.00
C GLY A 737 31.87 -12.67 4.55
N LYS A 738 33.11 -12.41 4.98
CA LYS A 738 33.83 -11.15 4.77
C LYS A 738 33.82 -10.66 3.32
N ALA A 739 34.25 -11.51 2.38
CA ALA A 739 34.36 -11.12 0.97
C ALA A 739 33.00 -10.77 0.34
N ALA A 740 31.96 -11.57 0.63
CA ALA A 740 30.61 -11.32 0.13
C ALA A 740 29.99 -10.06 0.78
N CYS A 741 30.18 -9.88 2.09
CA CYS A 741 29.62 -8.77 2.86
C CYS A 741 30.18 -7.41 2.44
N LEU A 742 31.46 -7.35 2.02
CA LEU A 742 32.04 -6.14 1.45
C LEU A 742 31.26 -5.64 0.24
N ASN A 743 30.74 -6.56 -0.59
CA ASN A 743 29.88 -6.27 -1.73
C ASN A 743 28.39 -6.18 -1.35
N GLY A 744 28.07 -6.18 -0.06
CA GLY A 744 26.71 -6.07 0.47
C GLY A 744 25.89 -7.36 0.41
N ARG A 745 26.52 -8.54 0.33
CA ARG A 745 25.83 -9.83 0.21
C ARG A 745 26.23 -10.82 1.31
N PHE A 746 25.31 -11.70 1.69
CA PHE A 746 25.57 -12.82 2.60
C PHE A 746 24.84 -14.07 2.09
N TYR A 747 25.49 -15.22 2.11
CA TYR A 747 24.97 -16.46 1.55
C TYR A 747 24.82 -17.55 2.61
N LEU A 748 23.73 -18.30 2.51
CA LEU A 748 23.43 -19.45 3.36
C LEU A 748 22.78 -20.56 2.54
N GLN A 749 23.39 -21.74 2.49
CA GLN A 749 22.79 -22.94 1.92
C GLN A 749 22.21 -23.81 3.02
N ILE A 750 20.98 -24.27 2.81
CA ILE A 750 20.29 -25.23 3.67
C ILE A 750 20.05 -26.51 2.85
N GLU A 751 20.76 -27.57 3.21
CA GLU A 751 20.55 -28.90 2.63
C GLU A 751 19.76 -29.76 3.61
N VAL A 752 18.67 -30.37 3.14
CA VAL A 752 17.84 -31.27 3.94
C VAL A 752 17.78 -32.63 3.26
N SER A 753 18.14 -33.69 3.99
CA SER A 753 18.14 -35.06 3.46
C SER A 753 16.74 -35.65 3.29
N GLU A 754 16.68 -36.83 2.66
CA GLU A 754 15.50 -37.69 2.75
C GLU A 754 15.27 -38.19 4.19
N VAL A 755 14.06 -38.70 4.45
CA VAL A 755 13.69 -39.28 5.75
C VAL A 755 14.56 -40.51 6.03
N ALA A 756 15.18 -40.54 7.20
CA ALA A 756 15.95 -41.68 7.66
C ALA A 756 15.03 -42.91 7.83
N GLY A 757 15.26 -43.95 7.02
CA GLY A 757 14.53 -45.21 7.09
C GLY A 757 13.49 -45.46 5.99
N SER A 758 13.33 -44.56 5.01
CA SER A 758 12.47 -44.78 3.84
C SER A 758 13.06 -45.83 2.89
N SER A 759 12.89 -47.11 3.21
CA SER A 759 13.00 -48.19 2.22
C SER A 759 11.70 -48.24 1.41
N PRO A 760 11.72 -48.55 0.09
CA PRO A 760 10.53 -48.53 -0.76
C PRO A 760 9.40 -49.52 -0.39
N ASP A 761 9.57 -50.36 0.64
CA ASP A 761 8.75 -51.56 0.87
C ASP A 761 7.93 -51.59 2.17
N SER A 762 7.89 -50.52 2.98
CA SER A 762 7.05 -50.51 4.20
C SER A 762 5.68 -49.88 3.96
N MET A 763 4.69 -50.72 3.62
CA MET A 763 3.27 -50.39 3.63
C MET A 763 2.71 -50.32 5.07
N ASP A 764 3.05 -49.29 5.84
CA ASP A 764 2.31 -48.97 7.06
C ASP A 764 1.82 -47.52 6.99
N GLN A 765 0.53 -47.37 6.62
CA GLN A 765 -0.18 -46.10 6.49
C GLN A 765 -0.70 -45.64 7.86
N GLY A 766 0.15 -44.93 8.61
CA GLY A 766 -0.30 -43.86 9.48
C GLY A 766 -0.06 -42.53 8.76
N GLU A 767 -1.00 -41.60 8.82
CA GLU A 767 -0.86 -40.25 8.25
C GLU A 767 0.20 -39.48 9.06
N GLN A 768 1.49 -39.77 8.80
CA GLN A 768 2.62 -39.12 9.41
C GLN A 768 2.99 -37.93 8.52
N ASP A 769 2.93 -36.71 9.07
CA ASP A 769 3.31 -35.48 8.38
C ASP A 769 4.83 -35.48 8.14
N ASP A 770 5.27 -36.15 7.07
CA ASP A 770 6.68 -36.33 6.68
C ASP A 770 7.33 -35.04 6.13
N ASN A 771 6.56 -33.95 6.09
CA ASN A 771 7.01 -32.63 5.69
C ASN A 771 8.00 -32.02 6.68
N TYR A 772 9.16 -31.60 6.19
CA TYR A 772 9.94 -30.61 6.93
C TYR A 772 9.53 -29.19 6.55
N ALA A 773 9.67 -28.29 7.50
CA ALA A 773 9.35 -26.89 7.32
C ALA A 773 10.39 -26.01 8.02
N VAL A 774 10.93 -25.04 7.29
CA VAL A 774 11.61 -23.88 7.88
C VAL A 774 10.53 -22.84 8.15
N SER A 775 10.38 -22.39 9.39
CA SER A 775 9.43 -21.33 9.73
C SER A 775 10.09 -19.95 9.78
N GLN A 776 11.40 -19.91 10.07
CA GLN A 776 12.16 -18.67 10.15
C GLN A 776 13.65 -18.93 9.93
N CYS A 777 14.34 -18.01 9.24
CA CYS A 777 15.79 -17.97 9.17
C CYS A 777 16.25 -16.52 9.28
N LEU A 778 16.80 -16.14 10.44
CA LEU A 778 17.28 -14.79 10.71
C LEU A 778 18.79 -14.75 10.60
N VAL A 779 19.30 -13.69 9.99
CA VAL A 779 20.72 -13.36 9.97
C VAL A 779 20.94 -12.09 10.79
N VAL A 780 21.95 -12.13 11.66
CA VAL A 780 22.45 -10.97 12.41
C VAL A 780 23.92 -10.78 12.05
N LEU A 781 24.24 -9.61 11.50
CA LEU A 781 25.61 -9.26 11.11
C LEU A 781 26.10 -8.10 11.99
N LYS A 782 27.26 -8.26 12.61
CA LYS A 782 27.97 -7.18 13.31
C LYS A 782 29.25 -6.85 12.58
N GLY A 783 29.55 -5.57 12.49
CA GLY A 783 30.67 -5.08 11.71
C GLY A 783 30.71 -3.57 11.65
N SER A 784 31.36 -3.02 10.63
CA SER A 784 31.41 -1.57 10.40
C SER A 784 31.25 -1.23 8.92
N ARG A 785 30.62 -0.08 8.65
CA ARG A 785 30.61 0.50 7.30
C ARG A 785 31.97 1.12 7.00
N GLN A 786 32.49 0.92 5.80
CA GLN A 786 33.70 1.58 5.31
C GLN A 786 33.35 2.84 4.50
N GLU A 787 34.24 3.83 4.47
CA GLU A 787 34.13 4.89 3.47
C GLU A 787 34.37 4.28 2.09
N SER A 788 33.51 4.58 1.13
CA SER A 788 33.76 4.19 -0.25
C SER A 788 35.03 4.91 -0.71
N SER A 789 36.09 4.17 -1.01
CA SER A 789 37.24 4.68 -1.74
C SER A 789 36.74 5.18 -3.09
N GLN A 790 36.42 6.47 -3.21
CA GLN A 790 36.20 7.06 -4.51
C GLN A 790 37.54 6.97 -5.25
N GLU A 791 37.60 6.13 -6.29
CA GLU A 791 38.48 6.41 -7.42
C GLU A 791 38.19 7.85 -7.84
N THR A 792 39.14 8.74 -7.54
CA THR A 792 39.25 10.03 -8.18
C THR A 792 39.01 9.84 -9.67
N ALA A 793 37.96 10.49 -10.19
CA ALA A 793 37.77 10.66 -11.62
C ALA A 793 39.13 11.03 -12.24
N PRO A 794 39.55 10.37 -13.34
CA PRO A 794 40.79 10.77 -14.00
C PRO A 794 40.69 12.25 -14.33
N ALA A 795 41.65 13.03 -13.84
CA ALA A 795 41.80 14.43 -14.20
C ALA A 795 41.86 14.52 -15.73
N ASN A 796 40.96 15.35 -16.30
CA ASN A 796 40.91 15.65 -17.73
C ASN A 796 42.29 16.00 -18.30
N PRO A 797 42.63 15.56 -19.52
CA PRO A 797 43.19 16.46 -20.51
C PRO A 797 42.13 17.41 -21.08
#